data_AF-A0AAW3RL88-F1
#
_entry.id   AF-A0AAW3RL88-F1
#
_cell.length_a   1.000
_cell.length_b   1.000
_cell.length_c   1.000
_cell.angle_alpha   90.00
_cell.angle_beta   90.00
_cell.angle_gamma   90.00
#
_symmetry.space_group_name_H-M   'P 1'
#
loop_
_entity.id
_entity.type
_entity.pdbx_description
1 polymer ?
#
loop_
_entity_poly.entity_id
_entity_poly.type
_entity_poly.pdbx_seq_one_letter_code
_entity_poly.pdbx_strand_id
1 'polypeptide(L)'
;MAESNATQVILTDDGIKIIKAQNTADNAASQAENADSTALIAQSTANAAKSAADSNYDYANSEMAVQSTATAKAQSTADNAFSQAQAVGSQASAEISSNSTATTKAQSTADNAFGQATTAIDNGKVTSQAVTDLKDGSKLTIADLENGLATKVANSDYASYKVQTASQIAQKVDNGTFSAYQTTTADLIAQKVATKDFSAYQATTAKSIDSKVSSNDFNTYKTQIADLIDDKVSSSEYASDKTQTASEIADRVSNSAFSTYKTQTASQIAQKVDNGTFSAYQTTTADLIAQKVATKDFSAYQATTAKEISSKVESSDFQTYQTQTANMIASKVSTVNFNNLTISNRNLALGTATAFTMTGSGSTNNAKHMYSTSSTIAKGTTITVTFDIASTNSTGTYVIQFSNGTWQSAIGANNLPLVSGTQHHSYTFTTTDDFSTGLQLRLDNATGTVTVSNFIISESSKEVNWTPAPEDQATQSQFTQLSGDMNFRVTKGDLIDEINIQAGNTLISSSGQLTLTADTVFFDTKKPVIIPNANIADTLNGKTFHGGDIISNANNTAKYYPMTITPDGAYKSTYFDSAVGLQSSVESGAISYKYRSMIGSGQYLAYDSVINGQGFESQSGYTSAKDTTFSNPETITGYVNVTPASGIYLYGPTQKINFAGNADNIGSNGITMDAYGNIYAQANSSYWRIRDINSNDIADFGIDTAGANNIFLHRELDIGNFQINTGHTFTSADNQAIHFAMGKGGAADIYAGAVHYTSLIKSSLLSVKKDVKKADTAYWAQLVNSIDLATYQYKTDDNTSHLRLSSIVDDVNVTKQWQLPDVFISRDEKGKLNGVDDSVLLNATLATVQEQQKEIDQLNGHNMELEARLNKLEAKLNG
;
A
#
# COMPACT_ATOMS: atom_id res chain seq x y z
N MET A 1 -9.76 20.32 149.63
CA MET A 1 -8.53 21.02 150.03
C MET A 1 -7.95 21.66 148.78
N ALA A 2 -7.76 22.98 148.83
CA ALA A 2 -7.35 23.90 147.75
C ALA A 2 -8.32 24.03 146.56
N GLU A 3 -9.32 24.91 146.72
CA GLU A 3 -10.14 25.46 145.63
C GLU A 3 -9.27 26.38 144.74
N SER A 4 -9.18 26.08 143.44
CA SER A 4 -8.58 26.99 142.46
C SER A 4 -9.69 27.81 141.78
N ASN A 5 -9.70 29.11 142.07
CA ASN A 5 -10.57 30.10 141.46
C ASN A 5 -10.53 30.04 139.92
N ALA A 6 -11.71 30.05 139.30
CA ALA A 6 -11.88 30.30 137.87
C ALA A 6 -11.62 31.78 137.58
N THR A 7 -10.52 32.07 136.89
CA THR A 7 -10.21 33.42 136.39
C THR A 7 -11.19 33.78 135.28
N GLN A 8 -12.21 34.56 135.64
CA GLN A 8 -13.16 35.17 134.72
C GLN A 8 -12.40 36.23 133.90
N VAL A 9 -12.05 35.91 132.64
CA VAL A 9 -11.44 36.87 131.71
C VAL A 9 -12.51 37.88 131.32
N ILE A 10 -12.52 39.03 132.00
CA ILE A 10 -13.28 40.21 131.58
C ILE A 10 -12.57 40.75 130.35
N LEU A 11 -13.04 40.37 129.15
CA LEU A 11 -12.61 41.00 127.91
C LEU A 11 -13.09 42.46 127.95
N THR A 12 -12.15 43.40 127.91
CA THR A 12 -12.46 44.81 127.71
C THR A 12 -13.11 45.01 126.33
N ASP A 13 -13.89 46.07 126.16
CA ASP A 13 -14.52 46.42 124.87
C ASP A 13 -13.51 46.43 123.71
N ASP A 14 -12.26 46.78 124.01
CA ASP A 14 -11.15 46.76 123.05
C ASP A 14 -10.69 45.34 122.71
N GLY A 15 -10.69 44.40 123.66
CA GLY A 15 -10.39 42.99 123.41
C GLY A 15 -11.41 42.32 122.46
N ILE A 16 -12.70 42.65 122.60
CA ILE A 16 -13.75 42.18 121.67
C ILE A 16 -13.59 42.79 120.27
N LYS A 17 -13.21 44.08 120.17
CA LYS A 17 -12.92 44.73 118.88
C LYS A 17 -11.73 44.10 118.17
N ILE A 18 -10.67 43.76 118.90
CA ILE A 18 -9.46 43.12 118.33
C ILE A 18 -9.80 41.73 117.78
N ILE A 19 -10.56 40.92 118.52
CA ILE A 19 -10.97 39.59 118.04
C ILE A 19 -11.87 39.70 116.81
N LYS A 20 -12.80 40.66 116.76
CA LYS A 20 -13.62 40.91 115.55
C LYS A 20 -12.78 41.38 114.36
N ALA A 21 -11.78 42.23 114.59
CA ALA A 21 -10.86 42.68 113.55
C ALA A 21 -10.00 41.53 113.02
N GLN A 22 -9.47 40.68 113.89
CA GLN A 22 -8.70 39.49 113.51
C GLN A 22 -9.55 38.50 112.72
N ASN A 23 -10.77 38.17 113.19
CA ASN A 23 -11.69 37.31 112.46
C ASN A 23 -12.10 37.90 111.10
N THR A 24 -12.15 39.23 110.97
CA THR A 24 -12.41 39.90 109.68
C THR A 24 -11.20 39.78 108.76
N ALA A 25 -9.99 39.97 109.29
CA ALA A 25 -8.74 39.82 108.54
C ALA A 25 -8.52 38.37 108.08
N ASP A 26 -8.74 37.38 108.94
CA ASP A 26 -8.59 35.96 108.63
C ASP A 26 -9.62 35.50 107.57
N ASN A 27 -10.86 36.01 107.65
CA ASN A 27 -11.87 35.79 106.61
C ASN A 27 -11.49 36.47 105.28
N ALA A 28 -10.92 37.69 105.33
CA ALA A 28 -10.46 38.38 104.12
C ALA A 28 -9.28 37.65 103.47
N ALA A 29 -8.33 37.16 104.26
CA ALA A 29 -7.20 36.34 103.79
C ALA A 29 -7.68 35.03 103.14
N SER A 30 -8.61 34.32 103.80
CA SER A 30 -9.21 33.09 103.26
C SER A 30 -9.99 33.36 101.96
N GLN A 31 -10.67 34.50 101.84
CA GLN A 31 -11.34 34.89 100.60
C GLN A 31 -10.34 35.26 99.50
N ALA A 32 -9.22 35.89 99.83
CA ALA A 32 -8.16 36.21 98.88
C ALA A 32 -7.49 34.94 98.34
N GLU A 33 -7.19 33.95 99.18
CA GLU A 33 -6.65 32.65 98.75
C GLU A 33 -7.62 31.87 97.86
N ASN A 34 -8.92 31.91 98.17
CA ASN A 34 -9.96 31.31 97.32
C ASN A 34 -10.10 32.04 95.98
N ALA A 35 -9.97 33.37 95.96
CA ALA A 35 -9.99 34.16 94.73
C ALA A 35 -8.77 33.86 93.85
N ASP A 36 -7.58 33.71 94.44
CA ASP A 36 -6.35 33.35 93.74
C ASP A 36 -6.42 31.93 93.16
N SER A 37 -6.91 30.97 93.96
CA SER A 37 -7.17 29.60 93.49
C SER A 37 -8.19 29.56 92.33
N THR A 38 -9.24 30.38 92.40
CA THR A 38 -10.23 30.49 91.32
C THR A 38 -9.64 31.12 90.07
N ALA A 39 -8.78 32.13 90.21
CA ALA A 39 -8.07 32.75 89.10
C ALA A 39 -7.11 31.77 88.41
N LEU A 40 -6.38 30.95 89.18
CA LEU A 40 -5.51 29.90 88.65
C LEU A 40 -6.28 28.82 87.89
N ILE A 41 -7.43 28.37 88.41
CA ILE A 41 -8.31 27.42 87.71
C ILE A 41 -8.89 28.03 86.43
N ALA A 42 -9.28 29.30 86.46
CA ALA A 42 -9.75 30.01 85.28
C ALA A 42 -8.65 30.12 84.21
N GLN A 43 -7.42 30.42 84.62
CA GLN A 43 -6.26 30.47 83.72
C GLN A 43 -5.93 29.09 83.14
N SER A 44 -5.94 28.03 83.94
CA SER A 44 -5.69 26.67 83.45
C SER A 44 -6.76 26.22 82.47
N THR A 45 -8.03 26.57 82.74
CA THR A 45 -9.16 26.27 81.86
C THR A 45 -9.06 27.05 80.54
N ALA A 46 -8.68 28.32 80.59
CA ALA A 46 -8.43 29.14 79.41
C ALA A 46 -7.27 28.58 78.56
N ASN A 47 -6.19 28.13 79.20
CA ASN A 47 -5.06 27.51 78.51
C ASN A 47 -5.47 26.19 77.84
N ALA A 48 -6.22 25.33 78.54
CA ALA A 48 -6.73 24.09 77.97
C ALA A 48 -7.67 24.33 76.78
N ALA A 49 -8.55 25.33 76.88
CA ALA A 49 -9.42 25.75 75.78
C ALA A 49 -8.63 26.28 74.59
N LYS A 50 -7.56 27.06 74.83
CA LYS A 50 -6.66 27.52 73.77
C LYS A 50 -5.95 26.35 73.09
N SER A 51 -5.37 25.41 73.83
CA SER A 51 -4.69 24.25 73.26
C SER A 51 -5.63 23.35 72.44
N ALA A 52 -6.89 23.19 72.88
CA ALA A 52 -7.90 22.49 72.11
C ALA A 52 -8.28 23.23 70.82
N ALA A 53 -8.38 24.57 70.86
CA ALA A 53 -8.64 25.40 69.69
C ALA A 53 -7.48 25.34 68.68
N ASP A 54 -6.23 25.43 69.15
CA ASP A 54 -5.03 25.32 68.32
C ASP A 54 -4.97 23.92 67.66
N SER A 55 -5.24 22.84 68.41
CA SER A 55 -5.27 21.47 67.86
C SER A 55 -6.35 21.28 66.80
N ASN A 56 -7.54 21.85 67.00
CA ASN A 56 -8.62 21.81 66.01
C ASN A 56 -8.27 22.62 64.76
N TYR A 57 -7.59 23.76 64.92
CA TYR A 57 -7.12 24.57 63.80
C TYR A 57 -6.05 23.83 62.98
N ASP A 58 -5.09 23.18 63.63
CA ASP A 58 -4.06 22.38 62.97
C ASP A 58 -4.65 21.17 62.24
N TYR A 59 -5.62 20.48 62.85
CA TYR A 59 -6.35 19.39 62.20
C TYR A 59 -7.12 19.88 60.97
N ALA A 60 -7.85 21.00 61.07
CA ALA A 60 -8.57 21.57 59.95
C ALA A 60 -7.64 21.98 58.80
N ASN A 61 -6.47 22.56 59.09
CA ASN A 61 -5.47 22.90 58.09
C ASN A 61 -4.88 21.64 57.41
N SER A 62 -4.65 20.57 58.17
CA SER A 62 -4.20 19.29 57.63
C SER A 62 -5.26 18.71 56.67
N GLU A 63 -6.53 18.69 57.07
CA GLU A 63 -7.63 18.20 56.23
C GLU A 63 -7.81 19.05 54.96
N MET A 64 -7.66 20.37 55.05
CA MET A 64 -7.65 21.27 53.90
C MET A 64 -6.50 20.98 52.93
N ALA A 65 -5.30 20.69 53.44
CA ALA A 65 -4.16 20.31 52.62
C ALA A 65 -4.38 18.96 51.90
N VAL A 66 -5.00 17.99 52.59
CA VAL A 66 -5.40 16.70 52.01
C VAL A 66 -6.44 16.90 50.91
N GLN A 67 -7.49 17.71 51.15
CA GLN A 67 -8.51 18.03 50.15
C GLN A 67 -7.94 18.80 48.95
N SER A 68 -7.02 19.74 49.17
CA SER A 68 -6.31 20.45 48.11
C SER A 68 -5.52 19.49 47.23
N THR A 69 -4.79 18.56 47.84
CA THR A 69 -4.03 17.51 47.13
C THR A 69 -4.96 16.58 46.33
N ALA A 70 -6.08 16.17 46.93
CA ALA A 70 -7.10 15.35 46.25
C ALA A 70 -7.72 16.09 45.05
N THR A 71 -7.99 17.39 45.20
CA THR A 71 -8.53 18.25 44.13
C THR A 71 -7.52 18.40 42.99
N ALA A 72 -6.25 18.64 43.30
CA ALA A 72 -5.18 18.71 42.29
C ALA A 72 -5.02 17.38 41.53
N LYS A 73 -5.11 16.24 42.23
CA LYS A 73 -5.07 14.91 41.60
C LYS A 73 -6.29 14.64 40.71
N ALA A 74 -7.48 15.06 41.14
CA ALA A 74 -8.70 14.98 40.35
C ALA A 74 -8.61 15.85 39.09
N GLN A 75 -8.11 17.09 39.21
CA GLN A 75 -7.88 17.99 38.08
C GLN A 75 -6.87 17.40 37.09
N SER A 76 -5.72 16.89 37.57
CA SER A 76 -4.72 16.25 36.70
C SER A 76 -5.29 15.03 35.96
N THR A 77 -6.14 14.24 36.62
CA THR A 77 -6.82 13.10 35.99
C THR A 77 -7.82 13.56 34.93
N ALA A 78 -8.58 14.63 35.21
CA ALA A 78 -9.51 15.23 34.25
C ALA A 78 -8.79 15.84 33.04
N ASP A 79 -7.68 16.54 33.25
CA ASP A 79 -6.85 17.11 32.19
C ASP A 79 -6.26 16.01 31.31
N ASN A 80 -5.77 14.91 31.91
CA ASN A 80 -5.27 13.76 31.17
C ASN A 80 -6.37 13.09 30.33
N ALA A 81 -7.56 12.89 30.90
CA ALA A 81 -8.71 12.35 30.18
C ALA A 81 -9.13 13.28 29.02
N PHE A 82 -9.11 14.60 29.22
CA PHE A 82 -9.41 15.58 28.19
C PHE A 82 -8.37 15.58 27.06
N SER A 83 -7.07 15.48 27.39
CA SER A 83 -6.00 15.32 26.40
C SER A 83 -6.15 14.03 25.59
N GLN A 84 -6.48 12.91 26.23
CA GLN A 84 -6.75 11.65 25.53
C GLN A 84 -7.97 11.77 24.61
N ALA A 85 -9.05 12.43 25.05
CA ALA A 85 -10.23 12.67 24.24
C ALA A 85 -9.92 13.55 23.01
N GLN A 86 -9.09 14.58 23.16
CA GLN A 86 -8.62 15.38 22.02
C GLN A 86 -7.80 14.56 21.03
N ALA A 87 -6.88 13.72 21.51
CA ALA A 87 -6.08 12.85 20.65
C ALA A 87 -6.95 11.89 19.82
N VAL A 88 -7.95 11.27 20.46
CA VAL A 88 -8.95 10.42 19.77
C VAL A 88 -9.76 11.23 18.76
N GLY A 89 -10.18 12.46 19.10
CA GLY A 89 -10.88 13.36 18.18
C GLY A 89 -10.05 13.76 16.96
N SER A 90 -8.75 14.03 17.15
CA SER A 90 -7.81 14.30 16.05
C SER A 90 -7.63 13.07 15.15
N GLN A 91 -7.53 11.88 15.75
CA GLN A 91 -7.38 10.63 14.98
C GLN A 91 -8.65 10.32 14.17
N ALA A 92 -9.83 10.47 14.78
CA ALA A 92 -11.10 10.33 14.05
C ALA A 92 -11.23 11.34 12.91
N SER A 93 -10.79 12.59 13.12
CA SER A 93 -10.80 13.63 12.07
C SER A 93 -9.85 13.28 10.91
N ALA A 94 -8.68 12.73 11.20
CA ALA A 94 -7.73 12.27 10.19
C ALA A 94 -8.29 11.09 9.37
N GLU A 95 -8.93 10.13 10.03
CA GLU A 95 -9.59 8.99 9.36
C GLU A 95 -10.76 9.45 8.47
N ILE A 96 -11.58 10.40 8.94
CA ILE A 96 -12.65 11.00 8.13
C ILE A 96 -12.08 11.72 6.90
N SER A 97 -10.98 12.46 7.05
CA SER A 97 -10.32 13.14 5.93
C SER A 97 -9.75 12.14 4.91
N SER A 98 -9.16 11.04 5.39
CA SER A 98 -8.66 9.94 4.54
C SER A 98 -9.80 9.29 3.75
N ASN A 99 -10.92 8.97 4.41
CA ASN A 99 -12.11 8.42 3.74
C ASN A 99 -12.75 9.39 2.74
N SER A 100 -12.79 10.69 3.07
CA SER A 100 -13.26 11.73 2.15
C SER A 100 -12.39 11.82 0.88
N THR A 101 -11.07 11.73 1.05
CA THR A 101 -10.11 11.69 -0.07
C THR A 101 -10.30 10.44 -0.93
N ALA A 102 -10.49 9.27 -0.31
CA ALA A 102 -10.77 8.03 -1.00
C ALA A 102 -12.10 8.10 -1.79
N THR A 103 -13.14 8.70 -1.21
CA THR A 103 -14.44 8.91 -1.86
C THR A 103 -14.32 9.86 -3.05
N THR A 104 -13.58 10.96 -2.91
CA THR A 104 -13.32 11.91 -4.00
C THR A 104 -12.57 11.24 -5.16
N LYS A 105 -11.57 10.40 -4.85
CA LYS A 105 -10.83 9.64 -5.85
C LYS A 105 -11.73 8.63 -6.57
N ALA A 106 -12.58 7.91 -5.84
CA ALA A 106 -13.58 7.02 -6.42
C ALA A 106 -14.56 7.77 -7.34
N GLN A 107 -15.06 8.93 -6.91
CA GLN A 107 -15.93 9.78 -7.72
C GLN A 107 -15.23 10.24 -9.00
N SER A 108 -13.99 10.74 -8.92
CA SER A 108 -13.23 11.16 -10.11
C SER A 108 -12.99 10.01 -11.10
N THR A 109 -12.83 8.79 -10.60
CA THR A 109 -12.67 7.59 -11.43
C THR A 109 -13.99 7.24 -12.12
N ALA A 110 -15.11 7.33 -11.40
CA ALA A 110 -16.45 7.12 -11.95
C ALA A 110 -16.81 8.19 -13.00
N ASP A 111 -16.52 9.46 -12.74
CA ASP A 111 -16.75 10.56 -13.66
C ASP A 111 -15.90 10.41 -14.94
N ASN A 112 -14.65 9.95 -14.80
CA ASN A 112 -13.80 9.63 -15.95
C ASN A 112 -14.39 8.49 -16.79
N ALA A 113 -14.81 7.40 -16.14
CA ALA A 113 -15.44 6.27 -16.81
C ALA A 113 -16.74 6.68 -17.53
N PHE A 114 -17.55 7.54 -16.90
CA PHE A 114 -18.76 8.10 -17.50
C PHE A 114 -18.45 8.99 -18.71
N GLY A 115 -17.40 9.82 -18.64
CA GLY A 115 -16.94 10.64 -19.76
C GLY A 115 -16.45 9.79 -20.94
N GLN A 116 -15.72 8.71 -20.67
CA GLN A 116 -15.30 7.74 -21.69
C GLN A 116 -16.50 7.04 -22.33
N ALA A 117 -17.49 6.62 -21.53
CA ALA A 117 -18.71 5.99 -22.03
C ALA A 117 -19.55 6.96 -22.90
N THR A 118 -19.66 8.23 -22.49
CA THR A 118 -20.34 9.28 -23.26
C THR A 118 -19.65 9.49 -24.61
N THR A 119 -18.32 9.59 -24.61
CA THR A 119 -17.52 9.72 -25.85
C THR A 119 -17.71 8.52 -26.77
N ALA A 120 -17.76 7.31 -26.23
CA ALA A 120 -18.02 6.10 -27.02
C ALA A 120 -19.42 6.09 -27.64
N ILE A 121 -20.44 6.54 -26.90
CA ILE A 121 -21.82 6.66 -27.39
C ILE A 121 -21.91 7.72 -28.50
N ASP A 122 -21.27 8.89 -28.32
CA ASP A 122 -21.27 9.96 -29.31
C ASP A 122 -20.54 9.54 -30.59
N ASN A 123 -19.39 8.87 -30.47
CA ASN A 123 -18.69 8.27 -31.61
C ASN A 123 -19.56 7.23 -32.34
N GLY A 124 -20.31 6.41 -31.59
CA GLY A 124 -21.29 5.46 -32.15
C GLY A 124 -22.43 6.15 -32.89
N LYS A 125 -22.95 7.27 -32.34
CA LYS A 125 -23.96 8.12 -33.00
C LYS A 125 -23.43 8.78 -34.27
N VAL A 126 -22.24 9.37 -34.24
CA VAL A 126 -21.60 9.98 -35.43
C VAL A 126 -21.37 8.93 -36.51
N THR A 127 -20.89 7.75 -36.13
CA THR A 127 -20.71 6.63 -37.07
C THR A 127 -22.04 6.17 -37.66
N SER A 128 -23.10 6.09 -36.83
CA SER A 128 -24.45 5.73 -37.29
C SER A 128 -25.07 6.81 -38.19
N GLN A 129 -24.83 8.09 -37.89
CA GLN A 129 -25.27 9.21 -38.71
C GLN A 129 -24.53 9.24 -40.05
N ALA A 130 -23.21 9.02 -40.06
CA ALA A 130 -22.42 8.90 -41.29
C ALA A 130 -22.88 7.72 -42.17
N VAL A 131 -23.28 6.59 -41.57
CA VAL A 131 -23.90 5.45 -42.28
C VAL A 131 -25.29 5.79 -42.83
N THR A 132 -26.04 6.64 -42.15
CA THR A 132 -27.39 7.10 -42.57
C THR A 132 -27.27 8.16 -43.67
N ASP A 133 -26.32 9.08 -43.56
CA ASP A 133 -26.02 10.10 -44.57
C ASP A 133 -25.45 9.46 -45.86
N LEU A 134 -24.70 8.35 -45.73
CA LEU A 134 -24.30 7.50 -46.86
C LEU A 134 -25.48 6.75 -47.51
N LYS A 135 -26.59 6.54 -46.78
CA LYS A 135 -27.83 5.97 -47.32
C LYS A 135 -28.72 7.01 -48.01
N ASP A 136 -28.70 8.26 -47.55
CA ASP A 136 -29.72 9.25 -47.93
C ASP A 136 -29.27 10.31 -48.95
N GLY A 137 -28.03 10.29 -49.47
CA GLY A 137 -27.64 11.32 -50.43
C GLY A 137 -26.36 11.14 -51.25
N SER A 138 -26.34 10.19 -52.18
CA SER A 138 -25.49 10.31 -53.39
C SER A 138 -26.37 10.60 -54.61
N LYS A 139 -26.13 11.74 -55.26
CA LYS A 139 -26.83 12.22 -56.47
C LYS A 139 -26.33 11.52 -57.75
N LEU A 140 -25.92 10.26 -57.68
CA LEU A 140 -25.48 9.49 -58.85
C LEU A 140 -26.58 8.53 -59.29
N THR A 141 -26.85 8.52 -60.60
CA THR A 141 -28.00 7.82 -61.17
C THR A 141 -27.85 6.31 -60.98
N ILE A 142 -28.97 5.60 -60.88
CA ILE A 142 -29.04 4.13 -60.68
C ILE A 142 -28.17 3.37 -61.72
N ALA A 143 -27.98 3.93 -62.92
CA ALA A 143 -27.15 3.36 -63.97
C ALA A 143 -25.62 3.43 -63.70
N ASP A 144 -25.14 4.45 -62.98
CA ASP A 144 -23.72 4.58 -62.63
C ASP A 144 -23.34 3.67 -61.45
N LEU A 145 -24.31 3.34 -60.60
CA LEU A 145 -24.15 2.41 -59.47
C LEU A 145 -24.13 0.95 -59.93
N GLU A 146 -24.96 0.53 -60.88
CA GLU A 146 -24.98 -0.86 -61.38
C GLU A 146 -23.64 -1.27 -62.01
N ASN A 147 -22.96 -0.35 -62.70
CA ASN A 147 -21.69 -0.65 -63.39
C ASN A 147 -20.47 -0.59 -62.45
N GLY A 148 -20.48 0.30 -61.45
CA GLY A 148 -19.41 0.42 -60.46
C GLY A 148 -19.44 -0.65 -59.36
N LEU A 149 -20.64 -1.11 -58.98
CA LEU A 149 -20.82 -2.11 -57.91
C LEU A 149 -20.52 -3.53 -58.40
N ALA A 150 -20.85 -3.87 -59.65
CA ALA A 150 -20.55 -5.17 -60.24
C ALA A 150 -19.03 -5.45 -60.34
N THR A 151 -18.22 -4.40 -60.47
CA THR A 151 -16.76 -4.50 -60.63
C THR A 151 -16.00 -4.48 -59.28
N LYS A 152 -16.57 -3.90 -58.22
CA LYS A 152 -15.96 -3.86 -56.87
C LYS A 152 -16.40 -4.98 -55.93
N VAL A 153 -17.58 -5.58 -56.14
CA VAL A 153 -18.12 -6.64 -55.27
C VAL A 153 -17.65 -8.05 -55.67
N ALA A 154 -17.06 -8.21 -56.86
CA ALA A 154 -16.53 -9.49 -57.34
C ALA A 154 -15.10 -9.83 -56.84
N ASN A 155 -14.46 -8.98 -56.02
CA ASN A 155 -13.17 -9.31 -55.41
C ASN A 155 -13.39 -10.17 -54.13
N SER A 156 -12.85 -11.38 -54.14
CA SER A 156 -12.72 -12.31 -53.00
C SER A 156 -12.24 -11.66 -51.70
N ASP A 157 -11.48 -10.56 -51.79
CA ASP A 157 -10.96 -9.82 -50.65
C ASP A 157 -12.09 -9.17 -49.82
N TYR A 158 -13.19 -8.69 -50.41
CA TYR A 158 -14.29 -8.05 -49.65
C TYR A 158 -15.18 -9.08 -48.95
N ALA A 159 -15.42 -10.23 -49.58
CA ALA A 159 -16.15 -11.34 -48.96
C ALA A 159 -15.35 -11.94 -47.78
N SER A 160 -14.04 -12.10 -47.95
CA SER A 160 -13.12 -12.52 -46.88
C SER A 160 -13.09 -11.48 -45.75
N TYR A 161 -13.04 -10.18 -46.06
CA TYR A 161 -13.06 -9.12 -45.05
C TYR A 161 -14.37 -9.11 -44.25
N LYS A 162 -15.51 -9.40 -44.88
CA LYS A 162 -16.81 -9.47 -44.19
C LYS A 162 -16.91 -10.69 -43.26
N VAL A 163 -16.39 -11.85 -43.70
CA VAL A 163 -16.31 -13.07 -42.87
C VAL A 163 -15.28 -12.93 -41.75
N GLN A 164 -14.11 -12.34 -42.02
CA GLN A 164 -13.09 -12.05 -41.01
C GLN A 164 -13.56 -10.99 -40.02
N THR A 165 -14.26 -9.93 -40.45
CA THR A 165 -14.82 -8.92 -39.55
C THR A 165 -15.95 -9.51 -38.70
N ALA A 166 -16.83 -10.33 -39.27
CA ALA A 166 -17.87 -11.03 -38.51
C ALA A 166 -17.28 -12.06 -37.52
N SER A 167 -16.21 -12.78 -37.91
CA SER A 167 -15.49 -13.72 -37.04
C SER A 167 -14.68 -13.01 -35.94
N GLN A 168 -14.06 -11.86 -36.25
CA GLN A 168 -13.36 -11.02 -35.26
C GLN A 168 -14.32 -10.32 -34.31
N ILE A 169 -15.51 -9.93 -34.76
CA ILE A 169 -16.56 -9.40 -33.88
C ILE A 169 -17.11 -10.53 -32.99
N ALA A 170 -17.31 -11.73 -33.51
CA ALA A 170 -17.73 -12.89 -32.72
C ALA A 170 -16.64 -13.39 -31.73
N GLN A 171 -15.35 -13.25 -32.07
CA GLN A 171 -14.23 -13.56 -31.16
C GLN A 171 -13.97 -12.46 -30.12
N LYS A 172 -14.20 -11.18 -30.44
CA LYS A 172 -14.06 -10.06 -29.49
C LYS A 172 -15.27 -9.89 -28.56
N VAL A 173 -16.40 -10.52 -28.90
CA VAL A 173 -17.64 -10.53 -28.11
C VAL A 173 -18.09 -11.97 -27.88
N ASP A 174 -17.19 -12.84 -27.40
CA ASP A 174 -17.66 -14.05 -26.75
C ASP A 174 -18.23 -13.67 -25.37
N ASN A 175 -19.54 -13.81 -25.24
CA ASN A 175 -20.25 -13.60 -23.98
C ASN A 175 -19.68 -14.51 -22.85
N GLY A 176 -19.02 -15.61 -23.22
CA GLY A 176 -18.25 -16.49 -22.35
C GLY A 176 -17.05 -15.79 -21.70
N THR A 177 -16.23 -15.05 -22.45
CA THR A 177 -15.03 -14.37 -21.92
C THR A 177 -15.38 -13.19 -21.01
N PHE A 178 -16.43 -12.42 -21.34
CA PHE A 178 -16.93 -11.35 -20.47
C PHE A 178 -17.61 -11.90 -19.22
N SER A 179 -18.36 -13.00 -19.33
CA SER A 179 -18.94 -13.70 -18.17
C SER A 179 -17.86 -14.33 -17.29
N ALA A 180 -16.79 -14.88 -17.89
CA ALA A 180 -15.63 -15.39 -17.17
C ALA A 180 -14.85 -14.27 -16.48
N TYR A 181 -14.72 -13.10 -17.09
CA TYR A 181 -14.13 -11.92 -16.45
C TYR A 181 -14.99 -11.38 -15.30
N GLN A 182 -16.32 -11.35 -15.44
CA GLN A 182 -17.24 -11.01 -14.35
C GLN A 182 -17.15 -12.04 -13.21
N THR A 183 -17.08 -13.34 -13.53
CA THR A 183 -16.96 -14.43 -12.55
C THR A 183 -15.61 -14.35 -11.84
N THR A 184 -14.51 -14.18 -12.58
CA THR A 184 -13.15 -14.05 -12.01
C THR A 184 -13.02 -12.78 -11.16
N THR A 185 -13.64 -11.67 -11.56
CA THR A 185 -13.66 -10.43 -10.78
C THR A 185 -14.51 -10.60 -9.52
N ALA A 186 -15.67 -11.26 -9.60
CA ALA A 186 -16.50 -11.60 -8.45
C ALA A 186 -15.78 -12.56 -7.50
N ASP A 187 -15.05 -13.54 -8.02
CA ASP A 187 -14.25 -14.50 -7.24
C ASP A 187 -13.03 -13.83 -6.59
N LEU A 188 -12.34 -12.91 -7.28
CA LEU A 188 -11.25 -12.11 -6.71
C LEU A 188 -11.75 -11.14 -5.62
N ILE A 189 -12.94 -10.55 -5.82
CA ILE A 189 -13.62 -9.75 -4.80
C ILE A 189 -13.98 -10.65 -3.61
N ALA A 190 -14.56 -11.82 -3.84
CA ALA A 190 -14.90 -12.78 -2.78
C ALA A 190 -13.66 -13.27 -2.02
N GLN A 191 -12.54 -13.52 -2.72
CA GLN A 191 -11.27 -13.98 -2.13
C GLN A 191 -10.55 -12.86 -1.34
N LYS A 192 -10.63 -11.60 -1.79
CA LYS A 192 -10.16 -10.42 -1.03
C LYS A 192 -11.01 -10.12 0.20
N VAL A 193 -12.31 -10.38 0.13
CA VAL A 193 -13.26 -10.23 1.25
C VAL A 193 -13.17 -11.41 2.23
N ALA A 194 -12.71 -12.60 1.79
CA ALA A 194 -12.59 -13.81 2.61
C ALA A 194 -11.13 -14.18 2.97
N THR A 195 -10.27 -13.20 3.26
CA THR A 195 -8.96 -13.51 3.83
C THR A 195 -9.11 -13.89 5.30
N LYS A 196 -8.28 -14.82 5.79
CA LYS A 196 -8.20 -15.17 7.22
C LYS A 196 -8.01 -13.92 8.10
N ASP A 197 -7.34 -12.91 7.56
CA ASP A 197 -7.10 -11.63 8.22
C ASP A 197 -8.36 -10.76 8.33
N PHE A 198 -9.20 -10.71 7.28
CA PHE A 198 -10.49 -10.01 7.36
C PHE A 198 -11.46 -10.72 8.30
N SER A 199 -11.54 -12.06 8.24
CA SER A 199 -12.36 -12.83 9.19
C SER A 199 -11.86 -12.69 10.64
N ALA A 200 -10.55 -12.62 10.86
CA ALA A 200 -9.97 -12.36 12.19
C ALA A 200 -10.24 -10.92 12.67
N TYR A 201 -10.19 -9.94 11.77
CA TYR A 201 -10.57 -8.56 12.06
C TYR A 201 -12.07 -8.46 12.39
N GLN A 202 -12.94 -9.16 11.66
CA GLN A 202 -14.38 -9.25 11.92
C GLN A 202 -14.65 -9.89 13.28
N ALA A 203 -13.95 -10.98 13.61
CA ALA A 203 -14.07 -11.66 14.91
C ALA A 203 -13.54 -10.81 16.08
N THR A 204 -12.45 -10.05 15.87
CA THR A 204 -11.88 -9.15 16.89
C THR A 204 -12.77 -7.93 17.09
N THR A 205 -13.30 -7.37 16.00
CA THR A 205 -14.27 -6.26 16.04
C THR A 205 -15.56 -6.72 16.70
N ALA A 206 -16.07 -7.91 16.38
CA ALA A 206 -17.23 -8.51 17.04
C ALA A 206 -16.99 -8.71 18.55
N LYS A 207 -15.82 -9.19 18.98
CA LYS A 207 -15.45 -9.29 20.41
C LYS A 207 -15.35 -7.93 21.10
N SER A 208 -14.75 -6.93 20.45
CA SER A 208 -14.65 -5.58 20.99
C SER A 208 -16.02 -4.91 21.12
N ILE A 209 -16.90 -5.11 20.13
CA ILE A 209 -18.30 -4.69 20.16
C ILE A 209 -19.03 -5.43 21.27
N ASP A 210 -18.95 -6.76 21.36
CA ASP A 210 -19.57 -7.55 22.44
C ASP A 210 -19.11 -7.12 23.83
N SER A 211 -17.84 -6.76 24.01
CA SER A 211 -17.33 -6.27 25.30
C SER A 211 -17.87 -4.89 25.68
N LYS A 212 -18.12 -4.01 24.69
CA LYS A 212 -18.73 -2.69 24.93
C LYS A 212 -20.25 -2.77 25.11
N VAL A 213 -20.90 -3.64 24.34
CA VAL A 213 -22.35 -3.91 24.37
C VAL A 213 -22.74 -4.76 25.58
N SER A 214 -21.85 -5.59 26.13
CA SER A 214 -22.07 -6.36 27.36
C SER A 214 -21.50 -5.69 28.61
N SER A 215 -21.23 -4.38 28.59
CA SER A 215 -20.96 -3.64 29.82
C SER A 215 -22.25 -3.57 30.65
N ASN A 216 -22.14 -3.68 31.97
CA ASN A 216 -23.30 -3.53 32.88
C ASN A 216 -24.05 -2.20 32.63
N ASP A 217 -23.33 -1.17 32.19
CA ASP A 217 -23.87 0.15 31.89
C ASP A 217 -24.77 0.14 30.64
N PHE A 218 -24.37 -0.55 29.55
CA PHE A 218 -25.20 -0.66 28.34
C PHE A 218 -26.44 -1.52 28.57
N ASN A 219 -26.32 -2.62 29.33
CA ASN A 219 -27.47 -3.45 29.68
C ASN A 219 -28.48 -2.68 30.55
N THR A 220 -27.99 -1.82 31.46
CA THR A 220 -28.84 -0.92 32.25
C THR A 220 -29.57 0.10 31.36
N TYR A 221 -28.85 0.73 30.42
CA TYR A 221 -29.44 1.66 29.45
C TYR A 221 -30.48 0.98 28.55
N LYS A 222 -30.22 -0.25 28.08
CA LYS A 222 -31.13 -1.05 27.26
C LYS A 222 -32.43 -1.37 28.01
N THR A 223 -32.35 -1.75 29.28
CA THR A 223 -33.53 -2.00 30.12
C THR A 223 -34.33 -0.71 30.33
N GLN A 224 -33.67 0.42 30.63
CA GLN A 224 -34.35 1.71 30.81
C GLN A 224 -35.09 2.20 29.55
N ILE A 225 -34.51 2.01 28.36
CA ILE A 225 -35.17 2.36 27.09
C ILE A 225 -36.31 1.40 26.78
N ALA A 226 -36.15 0.10 27.06
CA ALA A 226 -37.23 -0.87 26.88
C ALA A 226 -38.44 -0.51 27.77
N ASP A 227 -38.19 -0.16 29.04
CA ASP A 227 -39.24 0.27 29.96
C ASP A 227 -39.92 1.58 29.49
N LEU A 228 -39.16 2.56 29.00
CA LEU A 228 -39.71 3.81 28.45
C LEU A 228 -40.55 3.60 27.17
N ILE A 229 -40.15 2.66 26.30
CA ILE A 229 -40.91 2.31 25.11
C ILE A 229 -42.18 1.57 25.51
N ASP A 230 -42.09 0.61 26.44
CA ASP A 230 -43.26 -0.15 26.89
C ASP A 230 -44.29 0.77 27.57
N ASP A 231 -43.83 1.75 28.34
CA ASP A 231 -44.70 2.78 28.97
C ASP A 231 -45.36 3.69 27.92
N LYS A 232 -44.64 4.05 26.84
CA LYS A 232 -45.21 4.84 25.73
C LYS A 232 -46.18 4.06 24.86
N VAL A 233 -45.89 2.80 24.58
CA VAL A 233 -46.69 1.94 23.68
C VAL A 233 -47.89 1.32 24.42
N SER A 234 -47.80 1.15 25.74
CA SER A 234 -48.91 0.73 26.61
C SER A 234 -49.81 1.88 27.06
N SER A 235 -49.44 3.13 26.72
CA SER A 235 -50.26 4.30 27.04
C SER A 235 -51.64 4.20 26.37
N SER A 236 -52.67 4.60 27.10
CA SER A 236 -54.05 4.65 26.59
C SER A 236 -54.19 5.56 25.37
N GLU A 237 -53.30 6.55 25.22
CA GLU A 237 -53.23 7.46 24.07
C GLU A 237 -52.79 6.73 22.80
N TYR A 238 -51.73 5.91 22.86
CA TYR A 238 -51.28 5.12 21.70
C TYR A 238 -52.31 4.04 21.29
N ALA A 239 -52.97 3.40 22.27
CA ALA A 239 -54.06 2.46 22.00
C ALA A 239 -55.26 3.14 21.32
N SER A 240 -55.57 4.38 21.71
CA SER A 240 -56.59 5.22 21.08
C SER A 240 -56.21 5.58 19.65
N ASP A 241 -54.99 6.06 19.41
CA ASP A 241 -54.50 6.43 18.07
C ASP A 241 -54.52 5.24 17.10
N LYS A 242 -54.14 4.04 17.57
CA LYS A 242 -54.21 2.81 16.77
C LYS A 242 -55.64 2.45 16.40
N THR A 243 -56.57 2.60 17.34
CA THR A 243 -58.00 2.33 17.12
C THR A 243 -58.61 3.36 16.16
N GLN A 244 -58.27 4.64 16.32
CA GLN A 244 -58.73 5.73 15.47
C GLN A 244 -58.18 5.60 14.03
N THR A 245 -56.88 5.31 13.88
CA THR A 245 -56.26 5.08 12.57
C THR A 245 -56.89 3.89 11.84
N ALA A 246 -57.17 2.80 12.55
CA ALA A 246 -57.85 1.64 11.96
C ALA A 246 -59.28 1.99 11.50
N SER A 247 -60.00 2.81 12.26
CA SER A 247 -61.34 3.28 11.91
C SER A 247 -61.33 4.22 10.70
N GLU A 248 -60.37 5.15 10.63
CA GLU A 248 -60.19 6.05 9.48
C GLU A 248 -59.80 5.31 8.20
N ILE A 249 -58.96 4.27 8.29
CA ILE A 249 -58.64 3.41 7.15
C ILE A 249 -59.90 2.64 6.69
N ALA A 250 -60.68 2.08 7.62
CA ALA A 250 -61.90 1.36 7.29
C ALA A 250 -62.93 2.27 6.59
N ASP A 251 -63.08 3.52 7.05
CA ASP A 251 -63.95 4.53 6.42
C ASP A 251 -63.45 4.97 5.04
N ARG A 252 -62.13 5.17 4.87
CA ARG A 252 -61.56 5.53 3.55
C ARG A 252 -61.65 4.40 2.53
N VAL A 253 -61.57 3.14 2.96
CA VAL A 253 -61.71 1.96 2.08
C VAL A 253 -63.19 1.66 1.76
N SER A 254 -64.12 2.00 2.67
CA SER A 254 -65.57 1.81 2.48
C SER A 254 -66.26 3.00 1.78
N ASN A 255 -65.52 4.08 1.52
CA ASN A 255 -65.97 5.26 0.81
C ASN A 255 -66.50 4.92 -0.60
N SER A 256 -67.71 5.41 -0.91
CA SER A 256 -68.37 5.25 -2.21
C SER A 256 -67.53 5.72 -3.40
N ALA A 257 -66.64 6.70 -3.22
CA ALA A 257 -65.69 7.16 -4.23
C ALA A 257 -64.61 6.11 -4.58
N PHE A 258 -64.10 5.35 -3.60
CA PHE A 258 -63.13 4.28 -3.86
C PHE A 258 -63.78 3.05 -4.52
N SER A 259 -65.00 2.70 -4.08
CA SER A 259 -65.82 1.67 -4.76
C SER A 259 -66.20 2.06 -6.20
N THR A 260 -66.44 3.35 -6.44
CA THR A 260 -66.66 3.91 -7.78
C THR A 260 -65.39 3.86 -8.61
N TYR A 261 -64.23 4.23 -8.05
CA TYR A 261 -62.94 4.12 -8.74
C TYR A 261 -62.63 2.67 -9.12
N LYS A 262 -62.84 1.70 -8.23
CA LYS A 262 -62.65 0.26 -8.52
C LYS A 262 -63.55 -0.22 -9.67
N THR A 263 -64.81 0.23 -9.67
CA THR A 263 -65.77 -0.07 -10.75
C THR A 263 -65.38 0.61 -12.07
N GLN A 264 -64.96 1.88 -12.04
CA GLN A 264 -64.51 2.62 -13.21
C GLN A 264 -63.22 2.05 -13.81
N THR A 265 -62.24 1.67 -12.98
CA THR A 265 -61.02 0.99 -13.43
C THR A 265 -61.34 -0.36 -14.04
N ALA A 266 -62.26 -1.14 -13.46
CA ALA A 266 -62.71 -2.41 -14.04
C ALA A 266 -63.42 -2.20 -15.39
N SER A 267 -64.26 -1.17 -15.54
CA SER A 267 -64.90 -0.81 -16.82
C SER A 267 -63.91 -0.25 -17.85
N GLN A 268 -62.89 0.50 -17.45
CA GLN A 268 -61.84 0.99 -18.33
C GLN A 268 -60.90 -0.14 -18.79
N ILE A 269 -60.62 -1.11 -17.92
CA ILE A 269 -59.91 -2.34 -18.30
C ILE A 269 -60.78 -3.14 -19.27
N ALA A 270 -62.08 -3.34 -19.00
CA ALA A 270 -62.98 -4.02 -19.92
C ALA A 270 -63.09 -3.32 -21.28
N GLN A 271 -63.14 -1.98 -21.33
CA GLN A 271 -63.11 -1.21 -22.58
C GLN A 271 -61.77 -1.29 -23.32
N LYS A 272 -60.63 -1.39 -22.60
CA LYS A 272 -59.32 -1.60 -23.23
C LYS A 272 -59.08 -3.04 -23.70
N VAL A 273 -59.86 -3.99 -23.19
CA VAL A 273 -59.74 -5.42 -23.48
C VAL A 273 -60.82 -5.89 -24.49
N ASP A 274 -61.76 -5.03 -24.89
CA ASP A 274 -62.74 -5.36 -25.94
C ASP A 274 -62.08 -5.42 -27.33
N ASN A 275 -62.22 -6.60 -27.92
CA ASN A 275 -61.27 -7.23 -28.86
C ASN A 275 -61.54 -6.90 -30.34
N GLY A 276 -62.02 -5.68 -30.63
CA GLY A 276 -62.20 -5.21 -32.01
C GLY A 276 -60.87 -4.87 -32.68
N THR A 277 -60.00 -4.16 -31.97
CA THR A 277 -58.74 -3.63 -32.51
C THR A 277 -57.66 -4.69 -32.64
N PHE A 278 -57.60 -5.67 -31.75
CA PHE A 278 -56.62 -6.76 -31.82
C PHE A 278 -57.00 -7.80 -32.88
N SER A 279 -58.29 -8.06 -33.09
CA SER A 279 -58.77 -8.87 -34.22
C SER A 279 -58.47 -8.17 -35.56
N ALA A 280 -58.68 -6.85 -35.65
CA ALA A 280 -58.27 -6.07 -36.82
C ALA A 280 -56.75 -6.05 -37.02
N TYR A 281 -55.95 -6.02 -35.93
CA TYR A 281 -54.50 -6.10 -35.99
C TYR A 281 -54.01 -7.48 -36.44
N GLN A 282 -54.67 -8.58 -36.02
CA GLN A 282 -54.38 -9.93 -36.52
C GLN A 282 -54.68 -10.05 -38.03
N THR A 283 -55.82 -9.54 -38.50
CA THR A 283 -56.16 -9.53 -39.93
C THR A 283 -55.19 -8.64 -40.72
N THR A 284 -54.90 -7.43 -40.23
CA THR A 284 -53.94 -6.51 -40.88
C THR A 284 -52.52 -7.08 -40.90
N THR A 285 -52.10 -7.78 -39.84
CA THR A 285 -50.78 -8.45 -39.78
C THR A 285 -50.73 -9.65 -40.72
N ALA A 286 -51.80 -10.43 -40.83
CA ALA A 286 -51.91 -11.52 -41.79
C ALA A 286 -51.88 -11.01 -43.25
N ASP A 287 -52.56 -9.91 -43.54
CA ASP A 287 -52.55 -9.26 -44.86
C ASP A 287 -51.20 -8.61 -45.18
N LEU A 288 -50.52 -8.00 -44.19
CA LEU A 288 -49.16 -7.46 -44.34
C LEU A 288 -48.11 -8.58 -44.52
N ILE A 289 -48.30 -9.73 -43.88
CA ILE A 289 -47.48 -10.94 -44.11
C ILE A 289 -47.72 -11.44 -45.53
N ALA A 290 -48.97 -11.56 -45.98
CA ALA A 290 -49.29 -11.96 -47.36
C ALA A 290 -48.74 -10.97 -48.40
N GLN A 291 -48.79 -9.66 -48.12
CA GLN A 291 -48.24 -8.61 -48.98
C GLN A 291 -46.71 -8.59 -48.99
N LYS A 292 -46.03 -8.92 -47.86
CA LYS A 292 -44.56 -9.06 -47.80
C LYS A 292 -44.03 -10.34 -48.46
N VAL A 293 -44.82 -11.41 -48.46
CA VAL A 293 -44.45 -12.69 -49.10
C VAL A 293 -44.65 -12.63 -50.62
N ALA A 294 -45.49 -11.71 -51.12
CA ALA A 294 -45.76 -11.49 -52.54
C ALA A 294 -45.20 -10.15 -53.07
N THR A 295 -44.05 -9.68 -52.60
CA THR A 295 -43.38 -8.52 -53.23
C THR A 295 -42.51 -8.96 -54.41
N LYS A 296 -42.40 -8.08 -55.41
CA LYS A 296 -41.42 -8.18 -56.51
C LYS A 296 -40.00 -8.49 -55.98
N ASP A 297 -39.68 -8.07 -54.76
CA ASP A 297 -38.39 -8.29 -54.10
C ASP A 297 -38.19 -9.74 -53.64
N PHE A 298 -39.23 -10.46 -53.20
CA PHE A 298 -39.11 -11.89 -52.87
C PHE A 298 -39.01 -12.75 -54.13
N SER A 299 -39.74 -12.39 -55.19
CA SER A 299 -39.55 -13.00 -56.52
C SER A 299 -38.17 -12.70 -57.10
N ALA A 300 -37.61 -11.50 -56.85
CA ALA A 300 -36.24 -11.15 -57.20
C ALA A 300 -35.20 -11.90 -56.36
N TYR A 301 -35.48 -12.16 -55.08
CA TYR A 301 -34.64 -12.99 -54.22
C TYR A 301 -34.64 -14.45 -54.69
N GLN A 302 -35.81 -15.03 -55.04
CA GLN A 302 -35.88 -16.35 -55.68
C GLN A 302 -35.10 -16.38 -57.00
N ALA A 303 -35.22 -15.35 -57.84
CA ALA A 303 -34.46 -15.25 -59.09
C ALA A 303 -32.94 -15.09 -58.84
N THR A 304 -32.54 -14.39 -57.79
CA THR A 304 -31.13 -14.19 -57.41
C THR A 304 -30.54 -15.45 -56.80
N THR A 305 -31.27 -16.16 -55.94
CA THR A 305 -30.89 -17.47 -55.41
C THR A 305 -30.82 -18.51 -56.53
N ALA A 306 -31.75 -18.50 -57.48
CA ALA A 306 -31.67 -19.37 -58.67
C ALA A 306 -30.43 -19.02 -59.54
N LYS A 307 -30.09 -17.73 -59.67
CA LYS A 307 -28.90 -17.27 -60.41
C LYS A 307 -27.58 -17.56 -59.69
N GLU A 308 -27.54 -17.51 -58.35
CA GLU A 308 -26.38 -17.92 -57.55
C GLU A 308 -26.21 -19.44 -57.50
N ILE A 309 -27.31 -20.20 -57.52
CA ILE A 309 -27.27 -21.65 -57.70
C ILE A 309 -26.75 -21.96 -59.11
N SER A 310 -27.27 -21.34 -60.17
CA SER A 310 -26.72 -21.48 -61.52
C SER A 310 -25.25 -21.04 -61.61
N SER A 311 -24.83 -19.96 -60.94
CA SER A 311 -23.43 -19.50 -60.99
C SER A 311 -22.48 -20.40 -60.21
N LYS A 312 -22.94 -21.11 -59.18
CA LYS A 312 -22.16 -22.15 -58.49
C LYS A 312 -22.09 -23.45 -59.28
N VAL A 313 -23.11 -23.75 -60.09
CA VAL A 313 -23.16 -24.94 -60.96
C VAL A 313 -22.44 -24.70 -62.30
N GLU A 314 -22.25 -23.44 -62.71
CA GLU A 314 -21.53 -23.01 -63.92
C GLU A 314 -20.20 -22.30 -63.62
N SER A 315 -19.72 -22.32 -62.36
CA SER A 315 -18.46 -21.66 -62.02
C SER A 315 -17.28 -22.42 -62.64
N SER A 316 -16.26 -21.68 -63.09
CA SER A 316 -15.01 -22.27 -63.56
C SER A 316 -14.43 -23.28 -62.56
N ASP A 317 -14.65 -23.07 -61.26
CA ASP A 317 -14.18 -23.94 -60.19
C ASP A 317 -14.98 -25.24 -60.10
N PHE A 318 -16.30 -25.21 -60.30
CA PHE A 318 -17.13 -26.41 -60.36
C PHE A 318 -16.92 -27.17 -61.67
N GLN A 319 -16.79 -26.48 -62.81
CA GLN A 319 -16.34 -27.08 -64.06
C GLN A 319 -14.94 -27.70 -63.92
N THR A 320 -14.04 -27.07 -63.16
CA THR A 320 -12.71 -27.62 -62.85
C THR A 320 -12.80 -28.85 -61.97
N TYR A 321 -13.66 -28.86 -60.94
CA TYR A 321 -13.91 -30.05 -60.11
C TYR A 321 -14.53 -31.20 -60.90
N GLN A 322 -15.49 -30.90 -61.79
CA GLN A 322 -16.11 -31.86 -62.70
C GLN A 322 -15.07 -32.43 -63.68
N THR A 323 -14.18 -31.59 -64.20
CA THR A 323 -13.07 -31.97 -65.10
C THR A 323 -12.00 -32.79 -64.36
N GLN A 324 -11.60 -32.40 -63.15
CA GLN A 324 -10.63 -33.14 -62.33
C GLN A 324 -11.17 -34.50 -61.90
N THR A 325 -12.45 -34.58 -61.53
CA THR A 325 -13.12 -35.85 -61.19
C THR A 325 -13.26 -36.74 -62.42
N ALA A 326 -13.62 -36.19 -63.58
CA ALA A 326 -13.67 -36.91 -64.85
C ALA A 326 -12.29 -37.43 -65.28
N ASN A 327 -11.23 -36.64 -65.12
CA ASN A 327 -9.85 -37.03 -65.43
C ASN A 327 -9.31 -38.10 -64.46
N MET A 328 -9.71 -38.04 -63.19
CA MET A 328 -9.34 -39.04 -62.18
C MET A 328 -10.09 -40.37 -62.37
N ILE A 329 -11.33 -40.32 -62.87
CA ILE A 329 -12.06 -41.50 -63.32
C ILE A 329 -11.41 -42.07 -64.59
N ALA A 330 -11.05 -41.22 -65.56
CA ALA A 330 -10.35 -41.62 -66.78
C ALA A 330 -8.98 -42.23 -66.50
N SER A 331 -8.22 -41.72 -65.51
CA SER A 331 -6.91 -42.28 -65.12
C SER A 331 -7.03 -43.61 -64.36
N LYS A 332 -8.10 -43.81 -63.59
CA LYS A 332 -8.41 -45.13 -63.01
C LYS A 332 -8.91 -46.13 -64.05
N VAL A 333 -9.56 -45.68 -65.12
CA VAL A 333 -9.99 -46.53 -66.24
C VAL A 333 -8.80 -46.87 -67.17
N SER A 334 -7.80 -46.01 -67.31
CA SER A 334 -6.61 -46.27 -68.14
C SER A 334 -5.62 -47.28 -67.54
N THR A 335 -5.77 -47.63 -66.25
CA THR A 335 -4.95 -48.64 -65.55
C THR A 335 -5.58 -50.02 -65.52
N VAL A 336 -6.73 -50.22 -66.17
CA VAL A 336 -7.44 -51.50 -66.20
C VAL A 336 -6.76 -52.45 -67.19
N ASN A 337 -6.27 -53.58 -66.68
CA ASN A 337 -5.82 -54.71 -67.50
C ASN A 337 -7.04 -55.29 -68.26
N PHE A 338 -7.22 -54.90 -69.53
CA PHE A 338 -8.34 -55.32 -70.40
C PHE A 338 -8.49 -56.83 -70.58
N ASN A 339 -7.47 -57.61 -70.21
CA ASN A 339 -7.52 -59.07 -70.25
C ASN A 339 -8.53 -59.69 -69.27
N ASN A 340 -8.87 -59.00 -68.17
CA ASN A 340 -9.70 -59.55 -67.09
C ASN A 340 -11.18 -59.08 -67.11
N LEU A 341 -11.60 -58.33 -68.12
CA LEU A 341 -12.98 -57.86 -68.27
C LEU A 341 -13.80 -58.82 -69.14
N THR A 342 -14.90 -59.36 -68.61
CA THR A 342 -15.90 -60.09 -69.39
C THR A 342 -16.72 -59.10 -70.21
N ILE A 343 -16.30 -58.85 -71.45
CA ILE A 343 -16.98 -57.95 -72.39
C ILE A 343 -17.79 -58.81 -73.36
N SER A 344 -19.12 -58.68 -73.31
CA SER A 344 -20.01 -59.33 -74.29
C SER A 344 -19.68 -58.82 -75.71
N ASN A 345 -19.52 -59.74 -76.66
CA ASN A 345 -19.18 -59.45 -78.07
C ASN A 345 -17.80 -58.80 -78.30
N ARG A 346 -16.79 -59.00 -77.41
CA ARG A 346 -15.42 -58.50 -77.65
C ARG A 346 -14.86 -59.10 -78.95
N ASN A 347 -14.12 -58.29 -79.71
CA ASN A 347 -13.33 -58.82 -80.81
C ASN A 347 -12.04 -59.46 -80.28
N LEU A 348 -11.88 -60.76 -80.53
CA LEU A 348 -10.68 -61.51 -80.17
C LEU A 348 -9.58 -61.41 -81.24
N ALA A 349 -9.80 -60.72 -82.37
CA ALA A 349 -8.77 -60.45 -83.37
C ALA A 349 -8.21 -59.02 -83.22
N LEU A 350 -6.89 -58.89 -83.13
CA LEU A 350 -6.16 -57.62 -83.04
C LEU A 350 -5.95 -57.00 -84.42
N GLY A 351 -5.91 -55.67 -84.49
CA GLY A 351 -5.55 -54.93 -85.70
C GLY A 351 -6.62 -54.91 -86.80
N THR A 352 -7.84 -55.38 -86.51
CA THR A 352 -8.93 -55.49 -87.49
C THR A 352 -9.49 -54.14 -87.93
N ALA A 353 -9.10 -53.04 -87.28
CA ALA A 353 -9.42 -51.69 -87.73
C ALA A 353 -8.81 -51.37 -89.11
N THR A 354 -7.76 -52.10 -89.50
CA THR A 354 -7.19 -52.04 -90.85
C THR A 354 -7.65 -53.27 -91.65
N ALA A 355 -8.30 -53.04 -92.80
CA ALA A 355 -8.67 -54.12 -93.71
C ALA A 355 -7.44 -54.84 -94.24
N PHE A 356 -7.46 -56.16 -94.25
CA PHE A 356 -6.38 -56.98 -94.78
C PHE A 356 -6.56 -57.17 -96.28
N THR A 357 -5.48 -57.01 -97.06
CA THR A 357 -5.51 -57.19 -98.51
C THR A 357 -4.40 -58.14 -98.98
N MET A 358 -4.74 -59.05 -99.88
CA MET A 358 -3.82 -60.02 -100.48
C MET A 358 -4.17 -60.29 -101.94
N THR A 359 -3.17 -60.30 -102.83
CA THR A 359 -3.36 -60.70 -104.25
C THR A 359 -3.05 -62.17 -104.43
N GLY A 360 -3.94 -62.89 -105.11
CA GLY A 360 -3.73 -64.29 -105.46
C GLY A 360 -2.61 -64.47 -106.49
N SER A 361 -1.77 -65.48 -106.30
CA SER A 361 -0.63 -65.82 -107.17
C SER A 361 -0.99 -66.75 -108.34
N GLY A 362 -2.25 -67.18 -108.45
CA GLY A 362 -2.70 -68.21 -109.39
C GLY A 362 -2.32 -69.65 -109.00
N SER A 363 -1.57 -69.84 -107.90
CA SER A 363 -1.17 -71.16 -107.38
C SER A 363 -2.13 -71.66 -106.29
N THR A 364 -2.01 -72.94 -105.93
CA THR A 364 -2.65 -73.48 -104.73
C THR A 364 -1.89 -73.08 -103.46
N ASN A 365 -2.60 -73.05 -102.33
CA ASN A 365 -2.11 -72.82 -100.98
C ASN A 365 -1.35 -71.49 -100.77
N ASN A 366 -1.81 -70.42 -101.42
CA ASN A 366 -1.24 -69.09 -101.23
C ASN A 366 -1.80 -68.47 -99.94
N ALA A 367 -1.13 -68.72 -98.80
CA ALA A 367 -1.57 -68.31 -97.49
C ALA A 367 -0.76 -67.14 -96.92
N LYS A 368 -1.42 -66.20 -96.26
CA LYS A 368 -0.77 -65.09 -95.55
C LYS A 368 -1.49 -64.78 -94.24
N HIS A 369 -0.71 -64.58 -93.18
CA HIS A 369 -1.20 -64.15 -91.88
C HIS A 369 -2.00 -62.86 -92.01
N MET A 370 -3.19 -62.86 -91.41
CA MET A 370 -4.19 -61.81 -91.57
C MET A 370 -4.34 -61.01 -90.28
N TYR A 371 -4.77 -61.64 -89.18
CA TYR A 371 -4.94 -61.01 -87.88
C TYR A 371 -4.43 -61.92 -86.76
N SER A 372 -3.83 -61.36 -85.73
CA SER A 372 -3.45 -62.09 -84.51
C SER A 372 -4.61 -62.15 -83.54
N THR A 373 -4.67 -63.15 -82.64
CA THR A 373 -5.66 -63.15 -81.57
C THR A 373 -5.21 -62.29 -80.38
N SER A 374 -6.14 -61.66 -79.67
CA SER A 374 -5.85 -60.86 -78.46
C SER A 374 -5.45 -61.72 -77.26
N SER A 375 -5.81 -63.00 -77.29
CA SER A 375 -5.42 -64.03 -76.32
C SER A 375 -5.56 -65.43 -76.94
N THR A 376 -5.30 -66.49 -76.18
CA THR A 376 -5.51 -67.87 -76.64
C THR A 376 -6.99 -68.21 -76.64
N ILE A 377 -7.53 -68.59 -77.80
CA ILE A 377 -8.88 -69.15 -77.91
C ILE A 377 -8.78 -70.63 -77.59
N ALA A 378 -9.30 -71.04 -76.44
CA ALA A 378 -9.18 -72.41 -75.96
C ALA A 378 -9.94 -73.42 -76.84
N LYS A 379 -9.51 -74.67 -76.83
CA LYS A 379 -10.19 -75.82 -77.44
C LYS A 379 -11.57 -76.02 -76.81
N GLY A 380 -12.57 -76.29 -77.64
CA GLY A 380 -13.96 -76.50 -77.19
C GLY A 380 -14.75 -75.19 -77.06
N THR A 381 -14.14 -74.04 -77.31
CA THR A 381 -14.83 -72.75 -77.32
C THR A 381 -15.69 -72.62 -78.57
N THR A 382 -16.97 -72.28 -78.38
CA THR A 382 -17.86 -71.94 -79.50
C THR A 382 -17.65 -70.48 -79.85
N ILE A 383 -17.16 -70.22 -81.07
CA ILE A 383 -16.91 -68.89 -81.59
C ILE A 383 -17.73 -68.64 -82.85
N THR A 384 -18.02 -67.37 -83.10
CA THR A 384 -18.53 -66.88 -84.37
C THR A 384 -17.49 -65.96 -85.01
N VAL A 385 -17.07 -66.30 -86.23
CA VAL A 385 -16.19 -65.50 -87.08
C VAL A 385 -17.03 -64.80 -88.13
N THR A 386 -17.01 -63.48 -88.12
CA THR A 386 -17.77 -62.63 -89.03
C THR A 386 -16.83 -61.70 -89.77
N PHE A 387 -17.04 -61.55 -91.08
CA PHE A 387 -16.20 -60.70 -91.93
C PHE A 387 -16.89 -60.38 -93.25
N ASP A 388 -16.44 -59.29 -93.87
CA ASP A 388 -16.69 -58.99 -95.27
C ASP A 388 -15.47 -59.40 -96.08
N ILE A 389 -15.69 -60.04 -97.23
CA ILE A 389 -14.65 -60.38 -98.19
C ILE A 389 -15.03 -59.89 -99.58
N ALA A 390 -14.12 -59.17 -100.23
CA ALA A 390 -14.28 -58.67 -101.59
C ALA A 390 -13.13 -59.15 -102.47
N SER A 391 -13.43 -59.57 -103.70
CA SER A 391 -12.42 -59.93 -104.71
C SER A 391 -12.59 -59.11 -105.97
N THR A 392 -11.47 -58.72 -106.59
CA THR A 392 -11.50 -57.98 -107.87
C THR A 392 -11.95 -58.83 -109.06
N ASN A 393 -11.94 -60.16 -108.95
CA ASN A 393 -12.53 -61.09 -109.92
C ASN A 393 -12.99 -62.41 -109.23
N SER A 394 -13.73 -63.25 -109.95
CA SER A 394 -14.28 -64.51 -109.42
C SER A 394 -13.40 -65.74 -109.67
N THR A 395 -12.12 -65.56 -109.97
CA THR A 395 -11.22 -66.68 -110.27
C THR A 395 -10.63 -67.23 -108.97
N GLY A 396 -10.77 -68.53 -108.74
CA GLY A 396 -10.20 -69.24 -107.59
C GLY A 396 -11.13 -69.37 -106.38
N THR A 397 -10.57 -69.87 -105.29
CA THR A 397 -11.28 -70.08 -104.01
C THR A 397 -10.49 -69.51 -102.84
N TYR A 398 -11.16 -69.30 -101.70
CA TYR A 398 -10.52 -68.86 -100.47
C TYR A 398 -10.91 -69.73 -99.27
N VAL A 399 -10.03 -69.75 -98.28
CA VAL A 399 -10.29 -70.25 -96.93
C VAL A 399 -9.66 -69.31 -95.91
N ILE A 400 -10.40 -68.97 -94.86
CA ILE A 400 -9.83 -68.34 -93.67
C ILE A 400 -9.64 -69.46 -92.67
N GLN A 401 -8.42 -69.64 -92.18
CA GLN A 401 -8.07 -70.71 -91.26
C GLN A 401 -7.19 -70.17 -90.14
N PHE A 402 -7.25 -70.79 -88.97
CA PHE A 402 -6.31 -70.48 -87.90
C PHE A 402 -4.88 -70.84 -88.32
N SER A 403 -3.93 -69.98 -87.96
CA SER A 403 -2.51 -70.15 -88.25
C SER A 403 -1.90 -71.10 -87.23
N ASN A 404 -1.23 -72.17 -87.66
CA ASN A 404 -0.68 -73.22 -86.77
C ASN A 404 -1.75 -74.03 -86.00
N GLY A 405 -1.38 -75.20 -85.45
CA GLY A 405 -2.32 -76.16 -84.84
C GLY A 405 -3.00 -77.08 -85.87
N THR A 406 -4.29 -77.39 -85.68
CA THR A 406 -5.10 -78.23 -86.60
C THR A 406 -5.48 -77.55 -87.92
N TRP A 407 -5.05 -76.31 -88.16
CA TRP A 407 -5.43 -75.49 -89.34
C TRP A 407 -6.94 -75.43 -89.56
N GLN A 408 -7.70 -75.36 -88.47
CA GLN A 408 -9.15 -75.36 -88.53
C GLN A 408 -9.63 -74.18 -89.40
N SER A 409 -10.43 -74.52 -90.41
CA SER A 409 -11.12 -73.52 -91.22
C SER A 409 -12.15 -72.78 -90.38
N ALA A 410 -12.09 -71.45 -90.42
CA ALA A 410 -13.05 -70.56 -89.82
C ALA A 410 -14.31 -70.37 -90.68
N ILE A 411 -14.37 -71.00 -91.87
CA ILE A 411 -15.47 -70.89 -92.82
C ILE A 411 -16.08 -72.26 -93.20
N GLY A 412 -15.76 -73.32 -92.44
CA GLY A 412 -16.19 -74.70 -92.70
C GLY A 412 -15.24 -75.50 -93.61
N ALA A 413 -15.49 -76.80 -93.78
CA ALA A 413 -14.56 -77.76 -94.41
C ALA A 413 -14.30 -77.56 -95.93
N ASN A 414 -14.89 -76.53 -96.55
CA ASN A 414 -14.86 -76.32 -98.00
C ASN A 414 -14.12 -75.04 -98.37
N ASN A 415 -13.32 -75.10 -99.44
CA ASN A 415 -12.84 -73.91 -100.14
C ASN A 415 -14.03 -73.20 -100.80
N LEU A 416 -14.27 -71.94 -100.44
CA LEU A 416 -15.39 -71.16 -101.00
C LEU A 416 -14.96 -70.41 -102.28
N PRO A 417 -15.81 -70.34 -103.32
CA PRO A 417 -15.48 -69.60 -104.53
C PRO A 417 -15.35 -68.10 -104.24
N LEU A 418 -14.39 -67.46 -104.90
CA LEU A 418 -14.35 -66.00 -104.97
C LEU A 418 -15.47 -65.54 -105.91
N VAL A 419 -16.21 -64.51 -105.53
CA VAL A 419 -17.18 -63.83 -106.40
C VAL A 419 -16.72 -62.41 -106.69
N SER A 420 -17.19 -61.85 -107.79
CA SER A 420 -17.00 -60.43 -108.08
C SER A 420 -17.94 -59.62 -107.18
N GLY A 421 -17.38 -58.76 -106.33
CA GLY A 421 -18.12 -57.97 -105.33
C GLY A 421 -17.85 -58.40 -103.88
N THR A 422 -18.47 -57.68 -102.93
CA THR A 422 -18.34 -57.95 -101.48
C THR A 422 -19.37 -58.97 -101.02
N GLN A 423 -18.92 -59.97 -100.28
CA GLN A 423 -19.76 -60.92 -99.56
C GLN A 423 -19.59 -60.73 -98.07
N HIS A 424 -20.71 -60.75 -97.34
CA HIS A 424 -20.72 -60.83 -95.89
C HIS A 424 -20.85 -62.29 -95.47
N HIS A 425 -20.02 -62.72 -94.53
CA HIS A 425 -20.06 -64.08 -94.02
C HIS A 425 -20.02 -64.09 -92.49
N SER A 426 -20.80 -65.00 -91.91
CA SER A 426 -20.76 -65.32 -90.49
C SER A 426 -20.80 -66.83 -90.31
N TYR A 427 -19.83 -67.38 -89.58
CA TYR A 427 -19.70 -68.80 -89.32
C TYR A 427 -19.52 -69.05 -87.84
N THR A 428 -20.42 -69.86 -87.27
CA THR A 428 -20.33 -70.33 -85.90
C THR A 428 -19.83 -71.76 -85.86
N PHE A 429 -18.78 -72.02 -85.09
CA PHE A 429 -18.21 -73.35 -84.93
C PHE A 429 -17.51 -73.48 -83.57
N THR A 430 -17.22 -74.72 -83.18
CA THR A 430 -16.44 -75.02 -81.97
C THR A 430 -14.98 -75.26 -82.33
N THR A 431 -14.06 -74.60 -81.63
CA THR A 431 -12.62 -74.78 -81.82
C THR A 431 -12.19 -76.21 -81.46
N THR A 432 -11.33 -76.79 -82.29
CA THR A 432 -10.84 -78.17 -82.16
C THR A 432 -9.48 -78.26 -81.48
N ASP A 433 -8.80 -77.12 -81.32
CA ASP A 433 -7.48 -76.96 -80.72
C ASP A 433 -7.39 -75.58 -80.05
N ASP A 434 -6.29 -75.31 -79.32
CA ASP A 434 -5.98 -74.00 -78.74
C ASP A 434 -5.34 -73.09 -79.80
N PHE A 435 -5.91 -71.91 -80.05
CA PHE A 435 -5.41 -70.97 -81.06
C PHE A 435 -4.92 -69.66 -80.42
N SER A 436 -3.61 -69.43 -80.42
CA SER A 436 -2.95 -68.26 -79.79
C SER A 436 -2.22 -67.31 -80.74
N THR A 437 -2.16 -67.69 -82.01
CA THR A 437 -1.31 -67.08 -83.04
C THR A 437 -2.10 -66.13 -83.95
N GLY A 438 -3.32 -66.49 -84.32
CA GLY A 438 -4.15 -65.72 -85.24
C GLY A 438 -4.77 -66.54 -86.38
N LEU A 439 -5.23 -65.83 -87.41
CA LEU A 439 -5.79 -66.39 -88.62
C LEU A 439 -5.02 -65.94 -89.84
N GLN A 440 -5.07 -66.77 -90.87
CA GLN A 440 -4.56 -66.48 -92.20
C GLN A 440 -5.65 -66.62 -93.24
N LEU A 441 -5.56 -65.78 -94.27
CA LEU A 441 -6.30 -65.97 -95.51
C LEU A 441 -5.45 -66.84 -96.43
N ARG A 442 -6.02 -67.94 -96.92
CA ARG A 442 -5.44 -68.80 -97.94
C ARG A 442 -6.29 -68.71 -99.21
N LEU A 443 -5.61 -68.49 -100.33
CA LEU A 443 -6.19 -68.45 -101.66
C LEU A 443 -5.69 -69.65 -102.48
N ASP A 444 -6.60 -70.30 -103.21
CA ASP A 444 -6.29 -71.42 -104.10
C ASP A 444 -6.74 -71.09 -105.52
N ASN A 445 -5.77 -71.03 -106.45
CA ASN A 445 -5.95 -70.69 -107.87
C ASN A 445 -6.55 -69.29 -108.11
N ALA A 446 -6.48 -68.40 -107.12
CA ALA A 446 -6.99 -67.04 -107.24
C ALA A 446 -5.98 -66.12 -107.93
N THR A 447 -6.47 -65.19 -108.75
CA THR A 447 -5.66 -64.14 -109.41
C THR A 447 -6.11 -62.72 -109.07
N GLY A 448 -7.29 -62.57 -108.46
CA GLY A 448 -7.79 -61.29 -107.97
C GLY A 448 -7.10 -60.82 -106.69
N THR A 449 -7.24 -59.53 -106.39
CA THR A 449 -6.92 -58.96 -105.09
C THR A 449 -8.12 -59.14 -104.17
N VAL A 450 -7.89 -59.81 -103.04
CA VAL A 450 -8.89 -60.13 -102.03
C VAL A 450 -8.67 -59.24 -100.82
N THR A 451 -9.71 -58.53 -100.41
CA THR A 451 -9.73 -57.69 -99.22
C THR A 451 -10.71 -58.28 -98.21
N VAL A 452 -10.25 -58.44 -96.97
CA VAL A 452 -11.05 -58.83 -95.82
C VAL A 452 -11.18 -57.62 -94.89
N SER A 453 -12.41 -57.24 -94.57
CA SER A 453 -12.73 -56.10 -93.69
C SER A 453 -13.81 -56.49 -92.69
N ASN A 454 -14.06 -55.63 -91.70
CA ASN A 454 -15.07 -55.87 -90.66
C ASN A 454 -14.89 -57.24 -89.96
N PHE A 455 -13.65 -57.67 -89.81
CA PHE A 455 -13.30 -58.99 -89.29
C PHE A 455 -13.41 -59.02 -87.77
N ILE A 456 -14.23 -59.93 -87.24
CA ILE A 456 -14.38 -60.15 -85.81
C ILE A 456 -14.41 -61.64 -85.49
N ILE A 457 -13.74 -62.01 -84.40
CA ILE A 457 -13.92 -63.29 -83.74
C ILE A 457 -14.61 -62.99 -82.40
N SER A 458 -15.74 -63.62 -82.14
CA SER A 458 -16.48 -63.44 -80.89
C SER A 458 -16.82 -64.80 -80.27
N GLU A 459 -16.79 -64.91 -78.94
CA GLU A 459 -17.32 -66.05 -78.19
C GLU A 459 -18.85 -65.96 -78.08
N SER A 460 -19.51 -65.81 -79.24
CA SER A 460 -20.96 -65.74 -79.37
C SER A 460 -21.45 -66.94 -80.18
N SER A 461 -22.67 -67.40 -79.89
CA SER A 461 -23.37 -68.40 -80.70
C SER A 461 -24.15 -67.78 -81.87
N LYS A 462 -23.99 -66.47 -82.12
CA LYS A 462 -24.63 -65.69 -83.18
C LYS A 462 -23.68 -64.61 -83.69
N GLU A 463 -23.94 -64.15 -84.91
CA GLU A 463 -23.27 -62.99 -85.50
C GLU A 463 -23.36 -61.75 -84.60
N VAL A 464 -22.27 -60.98 -84.54
CA VAL A 464 -22.18 -59.71 -83.84
C VAL A 464 -21.58 -58.66 -84.76
N ASN A 465 -21.96 -57.39 -84.58
CA ASN A 465 -21.39 -56.28 -85.34
C ASN A 465 -19.89 -56.13 -85.03
N TRP A 466 -19.12 -55.77 -86.05
CA TRP A 466 -17.69 -55.54 -85.91
C TRP A 466 -17.35 -54.38 -84.95
N THR A 467 -16.34 -54.60 -84.10
CA THR A 467 -15.68 -53.57 -83.26
C THR A 467 -14.16 -53.84 -83.23
N PRO A 468 -13.30 -52.83 -83.07
CA PRO A 468 -11.86 -53.06 -82.86
C PRO A 468 -11.62 -53.75 -81.51
N ALA A 469 -10.49 -54.46 -81.38
CA ALA A 469 -10.09 -55.03 -80.11
C ALA A 469 -9.83 -53.92 -79.07
N PRO A 470 -10.30 -54.03 -77.81
CA PRO A 470 -10.05 -53.03 -76.76
C PRO A 470 -8.57 -52.70 -76.54
N GLU A 471 -7.69 -53.66 -76.78
CA GLU A 471 -6.24 -53.55 -76.67
C GLU A 471 -5.65 -52.57 -77.71
N ASP A 472 -6.33 -52.37 -78.85
CA ASP A 472 -5.93 -51.40 -79.89
C ASP A 472 -6.28 -49.94 -79.51
N GLN A 473 -6.82 -49.67 -78.31
CA GLN A 473 -7.36 -48.36 -77.92
C GLN A 473 -6.63 -47.67 -76.74
N ALA A 474 -5.54 -48.22 -76.19
CA ALA A 474 -4.84 -47.64 -75.03
C ALA A 474 -3.58 -46.83 -75.40
N THR A 475 -3.54 -45.52 -75.09
CA THR A 475 -2.34 -44.65 -75.18
C THR A 475 -1.85 -44.20 -73.80
N GLN A 476 -0.56 -44.39 -73.50
CA GLN A 476 0.11 -44.02 -72.23
C GLN A 476 0.57 -42.55 -72.20
N SER A 477 0.35 -41.81 -71.09
CA SER A 477 1.32 -40.82 -70.60
C SER A 477 1.12 -40.39 -69.13
N GLN A 478 2.24 -40.05 -68.47
CA GLN A 478 2.46 -39.13 -67.32
C GLN A 478 2.81 -39.69 -65.93
N PHE A 479 4.10 -39.95 -65.67
CA PHE A 479 4.69 -39.99 -64.32
C PHE A 479 6.17 -39.51 -64.32
N THR A 480 6.42 -38.18 -64.25
CA THR A 480 7.77 -37.60 -63.97
C THR A 480 7.71 -36.17 -63.37
N GLN A 481 7.07 -35.92 -62.23
CA GLN A 481 6.99 -34.54 -61.68
C GLN A 481 7.15 -34.40 -60.16
N LEU A 482 8.07 -35.12 -59.50
CA LEU A 482 8.19 -35.04 -58.02
C LEU A 482 9.58 -35.36 -57.41
N SER A 483 10.73 -34.99 -58.01
CA SER A 483 12.05 -35.37 -57.46
C SER A 483 13.12 -34.29 -57.25
N GLY A 484 12.76 -33.01 -57.04
CA GLY A 484 13.77 -32.02 -56.63
C GLY A 484 13.16 -30.70 -56.20
N ASP A 485 13.41 -30.32 -54.95
CA ASP A 485 13.07 -29.04 -54.30
C ASP A 485 11.57 -28.77 -54.03
N MET A 486 11.11 -29.11 -52.81
CA MET A 486 9.86 -28.55 -52.27
C MET A 486 10.09 -27.12 -51.77
N ASN A 487 10.09 -26.15 -52.69
CA ASN A 487 9.90 -24.75 -52.32
C ASN A 487 8.41 -24.50 -52.06
N PHE A 488 7.99 -24.36 -50.80
CA PHE A 488 6.66 -23.84 -50.46
C PHE A 488 6.69 -22.31 -50.58
N ARG A 489 6.75 -21.81 -51.82
CA ARG A 489 6.70 -20.37 -52.12
C ARG A 489 5.26 -19.96 -52.40
N VAL A 490 4.77 -18.94 -51.69
CA VAL A 490 3.50 -18.27 -52.02
C VAL A 490 3.82 -16.82 -52.37
N THR A 491 3.57 -16.44 -53.62
CA THR A 491 3.76 -15.06 -54.11
C THR A 491 2.41 -14.44 -54.45
N LYS A 492 2.08 -13.30 -53.83
CA LYS A 492 0.98 -12.41 -54.24
C LYS A 492 1.57 -11.00 -54.42
N GLY A 493 1.82 -10.58 -55.66
CA GLY A 493 2.52 -9.33 -55.97
C GLY A 493 4.01 -9.40 -55.64
N ASP A 494 4.57 -8.33 -55.06
CA ASP A 494 5.98 -8.24 -54.61
C ASP A 494 6.23 -8.87 -53.22
N LEU A 495 5.20 -9.40 -52.57
CA LEU A 495 5.29 -10.00 -51.24
C LEU A 495 5.72 -11.47 -51.33
N ILE A 496 6.80 -11.82 -50.62
CA ILE A 496 7.35 -13.18 -50.53
C ILE A 496 7.34 -13.62 -49.06
N ASP A 497 6.46 -14.55 -48.73
CA ASP A 497 6.62 -15.40 -47.55
C ASP A 497 7.30 -16.68 -48.01
N GLU A 498 8.44 -17.02 -47.40
CA GLU A 498 9.23 -18.19 -47.78
C GLU A 498 9.82 -18.92 -46.58
N ILE A 499 9.81 -20.26 -46.70
CA ILE A 499 10.60 -21.17 -45.87
C ILE A 499 11.62 -21.81 -46.80
N ASN A 500 12.86 -21.32 -46.75
CA ASN A 500 13.96 -21.88 -47.51
C ASN A 500 14.75 -22.83 -46.60
N ILE A 501 14.72 -24.12 -46.95
CA ILE A 501 15.47 -25.18 -46.25
C ILE A 501 16.65 -25.58 -47.12
N GLN A 502 17.85 -25.22 -46.68
CA GLN A 502 19.10 -25.69 -47.26
C GLN A 502 19.89 -26.50 -46.22
N ALA A 503 20.80 -27.35 -46.66
CA ALA A 503 21.66 -28.10 -45.73
C ALA A 503 22.44 -27.10 -44.84
N GLY A 504 22.15 -27.11 -43.53
CA GLY A 504 22.84 -26.29 -42.53
C GLY A 504 22.25 -24.89 -42.27
N ASN A 505 21.27 -24.43 -43.05
CA ASN A 505 20.58 -23.16 -42.77
C ASN A 505 19.09 -23.24 -43.11
N THR A 506 18.29 -22.52 -42.33
CA THR A 506 16.88 -22.30 -42.62
C THR A 506 16.60 -20.81 -42.56
N LEU A 507 16.03 -20.26 -43.62
CA LEU A 507 15.49 -18.89 -43.63
C LEU A 507 13.97 -18.99 -43.56
N ILE A 508 13.39 -18.38 -42.53
CA ILE A 508 11.95 -18.15 -42.42
C ILE A 508 11.76 -16.65 -42.56
N SER A 509 11.28 -16.23 -43.72
CA SER A 509 10.96 -14.84 -44.00
C SER A 509 9.45 -14.71 -44.10
N SER A 510 8.86 -13.87 -43.24
CA SER A 510 7.47 -13.47 -43.35
C SER A 510 7.38 -11.96 -43.46
N SER A 511 6.62 -11.51 -44.45
CA SER A 511 6.22 -10.12 -44.66
C SER A 511 5.19 -9.62 -43.64
N GLY A 512 4.63 -10.52 -42.82
CA GLY A 512 3.67 -10.24 -41.76
C GLY A 512 4.17 -10.66 -40.38
N GLN A 513 3.45 -11.60 -39.75
CA GLN A 513 3.74 -12.08 -38.40
C GLN A 513 4.36 -13.49 -38.45
N LEU A 514 5.50 -13.67 -37.78
CA LEU A 514 6.00 -14.99 -37.41
C LEU A 514 5.48 -15.36 -36.01
N THR A 515 4.56 -16.32 -35.93
CA THR A 515 4.04 -16.84 -34.67
C THR A 515 4.75 -18.15 -34.29
N LEU A 516 5.53 -18.12 -33.22
CA LEU A 516 6.18 -19.32 -32.65
C LEU A 516 5.37 -19.76 -31.42
N THR A 517 4.48 -20.74 -31.58
CA THR A 517 3.65 -21.29 -30.50
C THR A 517 4.13 -22.68 -30.11
N ALA A 518 4.65 -22.82 -28.89
CA ALA A 518 5.03 -24.08 -28.26
C ALA A 518 5.11 -23.87 -26.74
N ASP A 519 5.03 -24.95 -25.95
CA ASP A 519 5.29 -24.89 -24.50
C ASP A 519 6.70 -24.35 -24.18
N THR A 520 7.66 -24.56 -25.10
CA THR A 520 9.01 -24.03 -24.99
C THR A 520 9.59 -23.75 -26.37
N VAL A 521 10.12 -22.54 -26.56
CA VAL A 521 10.93 -22.16 -27.73
C VAL A 521 12.40 -22.08 -27.28
N PHE A 522 13.26 -22.91 -27.87
CA PHE A 522 14.68 -22.97 -27.52
C PHE A 522 15.49 -22.09 -28.48
N PHE A 523 16.15 -21.07 -27.94
CA PHE A 523 17.19 -20.32 -28.63
C PHE A 523 18.56 -20.88 -28.21
N ASP A 524 19.42 -21.20 -29.18
CA ASP A 524 20.73 -21.80 -28.92
C ASP A 524 21.57 -20.93 -27.97
N THR A 525 22.01 -21.52 -26.86
CA THR A 525 22.82 -20.83 -25.84
C THR A 525 24.27 -20.61 -26.27
N LYS A 526 24.76 -21.32 -27.30
CA LYS A 526 26.14 -21.17 -27.80
C LYS A 526 26.31 -19.98 -28.74
N LYS A 527 25.24 -19.52 -29.38
CA LYS A 527 25.23 -18.35 -30.27
C LYS A 527 24.06 -17.46 -29.89
N PRO A 528 24.30 -16.31 -29.23
CA PRO A 528 23.23 -15.47 -28.71
C PRO A 528 22.32 -15.01 -29.85
N VAL A 529 21.02 -15.18 -29.66
CA VAL A 529 20.00 -14.62 -30.55
C VAL A 529 19.91 -13.12 -30.28
N ILE A 530 20.13 -12.32 -31.31
CA ILE A 530 20.05 -10.86 -31.24
C ILE A 530 18.61 -10.46 -31.58
N ILE A 531 17.92 -9.86 -30.61
CA ILE A 531 16.58 -9.29 -30.79
C ILE A 531 16.71 -7.77 -30.58
N PRO A 532 16.77 -6.96 -31.65
CA PRO A 532 17.02 -5.52 -31.54
C PRO A 532 15.95 -4.77 -30.74
N ASN A 533 14.70 -5.25 -30.81
CA ASN A 533 13.57 -4.71 -30.05
C ASN A 533 12.63 -5.85 -29.69
N ALA A 534 12.27 -5.96 -28.40
CA ALA A 534 11.35 -6.96 -27.89
C ALA A 534 10.27 -6.25 -27.06
N ASN A 535 9.00 -6.45 -27.42
CA ASN A 535 7.88 -6.07 -26.58
C ASN A 535 7.46 -7.28 -25.73
N ILE A 536 7.82 -7.27 -24.44
CA ILE A 536 7.50 -8.36 -23.50
C ILE A 536 6.24 -7.94 -22.75
N ALA A 537 5.12 -8.59 -23.02
CA ALA A 537 3.82 -8.23 -22.43
C ALA A 537 3.70 -8.59 -20.93
N ASP A 538 4.37 -9.67 -20.50
CA ASP A 538 4.34 -10.16 -19.12
C ASP A 538 5.70 -10.01 -18.41
N THR A 539 6.32 -11.12 -18.00
CA THR A 539 7.49 -11.13 -17.10
C THR A 539 8.71 -11.81 -17.72
N LEU A 540 9.90 -11.30 -17.40
CA LEU A 540 11.19 -11.94 -17.71
C LEU A 540 11.78 -12.51 -16.41
N ASN A 541 11.71 -13.84 -16.23
CA ASN A 541 12.08 -14.50 -14.98
C ASN A 541 13.42 -15.24 -15.04
N GLY A 542 14.14 -15.26 -13.92
CA GLY A 542 15.35 -16.08 -13.74
C GLY A 542 16.51 -15.68 -14.66
N LYS A 543 16.67 -14.39 -14.93
CA LYS A 543 17.75 -13.85 -15.77
C LYS A 543 18.48 -12.73 -15.03
N THR A 544 19.76 -12.58 -15.35
CA THR A 544 20.53 -11.39 -14.99
C THR A 544 20.38 -10.37 -16.10
N PHE A 545 20.04 -9.13 -15.75
CA PHE A 545 19.98 -8.01 -16.69
C PHE A 545 21.14 -7.07 -16.44
N HIS A 546 21.96 -6.80 -17.47
CA HIS A 546 23.02 -5.80 -17.42
C HIS A 546 22.61 -4.58 -18.25
N GLY A 547 22.65 -3.39 -17.64
CA GLY A 547 22.47 -2.13 -18.35
C GLY A 547 23.82 -1.55 -18.74
N GLY A 548 24.09 -1.45 -20.05
CA GLY A 548 25.35 -0.97 -20.61
C GLY A 548 26.44 -2.04 -20.74
N ASP A 549 27.61 -1.65 -21.25
CA ASP A 549 28.80 -2.50 -21.28
C ASP A 549 29.52 -2.54 -19.92
N ILE A 550 30.48 -3.46 -19.77
CA ILE A 550 31.34 -3.51 -18.57
C ILE A 550 32.01 -2.14 -18.38
N ILE A 551 31.98 -1.62 -17.15
CA ILE A 551 32.59 -0.32 -16.82
C ILE A 551 34.09 -0.38 -17.13
N SER A 552 34.53 0.41 -18.11
CA SER A 552 35.92 0.47 -18.57
C SER A 552 36.75 1.38 -17.66
N ASN A 553 37.07 0.90 -16.46
CA ASN A 553 37.93 1.59 -15.50
C ASN A 553 38.89 0.59 -14.85
N ALA A 554 40.16 0.98 -14.64
CA ALA A 554 41.17 0.13 -14.02
C ALA A 554 40.84 -0.28 -12.58
N ASN A 555 40.05 0.54 -11.86
CA ASN A 555 39.54 0.21 -10.53
C ASN A 555 38.35 -0.78 -10.58
N ASN A 556 37.77 -1.10 -11.74
CA ASN A 556 36.71 -2.11 -11.86
C ASN A 556 37.30 -3.52 -12.10
N THR A 557 37.99 -4.06 -11.10
CA THR A 557 38.65 -5.38 -11.24
C THR A 557 37.65 -6.55 -11.29
N ALA A 558 36.44 -6.36 -10.75
CA ALA A 558 35.38 -7.36 -10.73
C ALA A 558 34.47 -7.35 -11.99
N LYS A 559 34.75 -6.46 -12.95
CA LYS A 559 33.98 -6.33 -14.22
C LYS A 559 32.49 -6.04 -13.99
N TYR A 560 32.17 -5.16 -13.05
CA TYR A 560 30.81 -4.66 -12.87
C TYR A 560 30.31 -3.92 -14.13
N TYR A 561 29.02 -4.05 -14.35
CA TYR A 561 28.25 -3.25 -15.30
C TYR A 561 27.65 -2.03 -14.58
N PRO A 562 27.36 -0.92 -15.30
CA PRO A 562 26.74 0.27 -14.72
C PRO A 562 25.44 -0.05 -13.95
N MET A 563 24.66 -1.00 -14.47
CA MET A 563 23.47 -1.54 -13.82
C MET A 563 23.48 -3.07 -13.92
N THR A 564 23.12 -3.75 -12.83
CA THR A 564 22.84 -5.19 -12.82
C THR A 564 21.58 -5.48 -12.01
N ILE A 565 20.64 -6.24 -12.58
CA ILE A 565 19.54 -6.88 -11.84
C ILE A 565 19.82 -8.38 -11.83
N THR A 566 19.87 -9.01 -10.66
CA THR A 566 20.09 -10.45 -10.51
C THR A 566 18.76 -11.22 -10.40
N PRO A 567 18.77 -12.55 -10.65
CA PRO A 567 17.55 -13.38 -10.63
C PRO A 567 16.76 -13.37 -9.31
N ASP A 568 17.41 -13.03 -8.19
CA ASP A 568 16.81 -12.86 -6.86
C ASP A 568 16.15 -11.47 -6.66
N GLY A 569 16.17 -10.62 -7.69
CA GLY A 569 15.54 -9.30 -7.68
C GLY A 569 16.44 -8.19 -7.12
N ALA A 570 17.69 -8.47 -6.74
CA ALA A 570 18.59 -7.41 -6.29
C ALA A 570 18.99 -6.51 -7.47
N TYR A 571 18.83 -5.20 -7.28
CA TYR A 571 19.27 -4.17 -8.21
C TYR A 571 20.58 -3.56 -7.70
N LYS A 572 21.60 -3.45 -8.57
CA LYS A 572 22.87 -2.79 -8.24
C LYS A 572 23.24 -1.79 -9.32
N SER A 573 23.55 -0.56 -8.91
CA SER A 573 24.15 0.48 -9.76
C SER A 573 25.57 0.74 -9.29
N THR A 574 26.54 0.67 -10.21
CA THR A 574 27.96 0.77 -9.86
C THR A 574 28.66 1.82 -10.72
N TYR A 575 29.54 2.59 -10.11
CA TYR A 575 30.35 3.62 -10.74
C TYR A 575 31.80 3.56 -10.25
N PHE A 576 32.74 3.81 -11.15
CA PHE A 576 34.16 3.98 -10.83
C PHE A 576 34.75 5.14 -11.62
N ASP A 577 35.54 5.98 -10.95
CA ASP A 577 36.50 6.89 -11.58
C ASP A 577 37.92 6.64 -11.06
N SER A 578 38.83 7.61 -11.22
CA SER A 578 40.21 7.51 -10.72
C SER A 578 40.32 7.65 -9.20
N ALA A 579 39.34 8.27 -8.55
CA ALA A 579 39.34 8.68 -7.16
C ALA A 579 38.38 7.87 -6.28
N VAL A 580 37.27 7.38 -6.81
CA VAL A 580 36.20 6.73 -6.03
C VAL A 580 35.56 5.56 -6.77
N GLY A 581 35.02 4.64 -5.98
CA GLY A 581 34.03 3.65 -6.40
C GLY A 581 32.75 3.88 -5.60
N LEU A 582 31.62 3.88 -6.29
CA LEU A 582 30.29 4.01 -5.70
C LEU A 582 29.44 2.81 -6.09
N GLN A 583 28.73 2.22 -5.13
CA GLN A 583 27.73 1.21 -5.41
C GLN A 583 26.46 1.49 -4.62
N SER A 584 25.33 1.56 -5.30
CA SER A 584 24.02 1.49 -4.66
C SER A 584 23.38 0.14 -4.94
N SER A 585 22.70 -0.42 -3.95
CA SER A 585 21.91 -1.64 -4.11
C SER A 585 20.53 -1.51 -3.50
N VAL A 586 19.54 -2.14 -4.12
CA VAL A 586 18.23 -2.42 -3.54
C VAL A 586 18.13 -3.94 -3.42
N GLU A 587 18.23 -4.45 -2.21
CA GLU A 587 18.24 -5.89 -1.94
C GLU A 587 17.69 -6.19 -0.54
N SER A 588 16.94 -7.30 -0.39
CA SER A 588 16.39 -7.75 0.91
C SER A 588 15.56 -6.70 1.69
N GLY A 589 14.84 -5.82 0.98
CA GLY A 589 14.03 -4.76 1.59
C GLY A 589 14.82 -3.55 2.11
N ALA A 590 16.11 -3.45 1.78
CA ALA A 590 16.97 -2.33 2.12
C ALA A 590 17.49 -1.62 0.87
N ILE A 591 17.82 -0.33 1.02
CA ILE A 591 18.60 0.44 0.06
C ILE A 591 19.96 0.70 0.69
N SER A 592 21.02 0.20 0.07
CA SER A 592 22.39 0.38 0.56
C SER A 592 23.20 1.26 -0.39
N TYR A 593 24.07 2.08 0.14
CA TYR A 593 25.02 2.93 -0.57
C TYR A 593 26.41 2.69 0.00
N LYS A 594 27.37 2.41 -0.88
CA LYS A 594 28.76 2.17 -0.53
C LYS A 594 29.63 3.16 -1.27
N TYR A 595 30.38 3.95 -0.52
CA TYR A 595 31.44 4.82 -1.00
C TYR A 595 32.79 4.17 -0.68
N ARG A 596 33.68 4.07 -1.67
CA ARG A 596 35.06 3.62 -1.49
C ARG A 596 36.00 4.63 -2.13
N SER A 597 36.96 5.14 -1.37
CA SER A 597 38.05 5.93 -1.94
C SER A 597 39.03 5.00 -2.65
N MET A 598 39.39 5.35 -3.89
CA MET A 598 40.45 4.70 -4.68
C MET A 598 41.81 5.36 -4.45
N ILE A 599 41.84 6.47 -3.70
CA ILE A 599 43.04 7.20 -3.30
C ILE A 599 43.22 7.05 -1.79
N GLY A 600 44.41 6.65 -1.38
CA GLY A 600 44.74 6.38 0.01
C GLY A 600 46.15 5.84 0.14
N SER A 601 46.71 5.93 1.34
CA SER A 601 48.05 5.41 1.67
C SER A 601 47.91 4.51 2.90
N GLY A 602 47.72 3.21 2.67
CA GLY A 602 47.47 2.21 3.72
C GLY A 602 46.08 2.25 4.37
N GLN A 603 45.35 3.36 4.24
CA GLN A 603 43.95 3.51 4.63
C GLN A 603 43.17 4.18 3.50
N TYR A 604 42.05 3.56 3.11
CA TYR A 604 41.17 4.03 2.04
C TYR A 604 39.78 4.24 2.63
N LEU A 605 39.26 5.47 2.56
CA LEU A 605 37.94 5.80 3.13
C LEU A 605 36.86 4.86 2.59
N ALA A 606 36.04 4.35 3.49
CA ALA A 606 34.92 3.47 3.18
C ALA A 606 33.73 3.94 4.01
N TYR A 607 32.65 4.35 3.34
CA TYR A 607 31.43 4.81 4.01
C TYR A 607 30.26 3.99 3.48
N ASP A 608 29.52 3.37 4.39
CA ASP A 608 28.34 2.58 4.08
C ASP A 608 27.11 3.26 4.67
N SER A 609 26.04 3.36 3.89
CA SER A 609 24.76 3.90 4.37
C SER A 609 23.62 3.00 3.96
N VAL A 610 22.71 2.71 4.88
CA VAL A 610 21.60 1.78 4.66
C VAL A 610 20.30 2.43 5.14
N ILE A 611 19.26 2.34 4.32
CA ILE A 611 17.87 2.59 4.70
C ILE A 611 17.15 1.24 4.67
N ASN A 612 16.59 0.82 5.79
CA ASN A 612 15.90 -0.47 5.93
C ASN A 612 14.70 -0.35 6.89
N GLY A 613 14.06 -1.48 7.20
CA GLY A 613 12.90 -1.51 8.11
C GLY A 613 13.17 -1.04 9.55
N GLN A 614 14.43 -0.91 9.96
CA GLN A 614 14.84 -0.39 11.27
C GLN A 614 15.12 1.12 11.26
N GLY A 615 15.36 1.73 10.09
CA GLY A 615 15.63 3.15 9.96
C GLY A 615 16.79 3.45 9.00
N PHE A 616 17.58 4.45 9.37
CA PHE A 616 18.77 4.89 8.62
C PHE A 616 20.04 4.65 9.44
N GLU A 617 21.04 4.06 8.82
CA GLU A 617 22.38 3.88 9.38
C GLU A 617 23.40 4.46 8.39
N SER A 618 24.35 5.23 8.89
CA SER A 618 25.46 5.76 8.10
C SER A 618 26.76 5.58 8.85
N GLN A 619 27.65 4.77 8.30
CA GLN A 619 28.92 4.38 8.87
C GLN A 619 30.04 5.15 8.18
N SER A 620 31.01 5.57 8.98
CA SER A 620 32.27 6.13 8.50
C SER A 620 33.43 5.25 8.95
N GLY A 621 34.31 4.90 8.03
CA GLY A 621 35.48 4.10 8.33
C GLY A 621 36.50 4.09 7.20
N TYR A 622 37.33 3.06 7.20
CA TYR A 622 38.31 2.82 6.15
C TYR A 622 38.53 1.32 5.91
N THR A 623 39.04 0.99 4.74
CA THR A 623 39.60 -0.31 4.39
C THR A 623 41.13 -0.21 4.36
N SER A 624 41.83 -1.29 4.71
CA SER A 624 43.31 -1.32 4.75
C SER A 624 43.96 -1.46 3.37
N ALA A 625 43.16 -1.67 2.33
CA ALA A 625 43.58 -1.78 0.94
C ALA A 625 42.47 -1.24 0.04
N LYS A 626 42.84 -0.79 -1.16
CA LYS A 626 41.89 -0.31 -2.17
C LYS A 626 40.78 -1.35 -2.40
N ASP A 627 39.54 -0.98 -2.12
CA ASP A 627 38.36 -1.85 -2.24
C ASP A 627 37.67 -1.66 -3.60
N THR A 628 38.11 -2.42 -4.59
CA THR A 628 37.56 -2.40 -5.96
C THR A 628 36.34 -3.31 -6.13
N THR A 629 35.89 -3.98 -5.07
CA THR A 629 34.82 -4.99 -5.11
C THR A 629 33.69 -4.72 -4.12
N PHE A 630 33.79 -3.64 -3.33
CA PHE A 630 32.84 -3.26 -2.28
C PHE A 630 32.64 -4.37 -1.22
N SER A 631 33.67 -5.19 -1.02
CA SER A 631 33.63 -6.38 -0.15
C SER A 631 34.79 -6.47 0.84
N ASN A 632 35.76 -5.54 0.77
CA ASN A 632 36.83 -5.52 1.77
C ASN A 632 36.25 -5.17 3.16
N PRO A 633 36.74 -5.82 4.23
CA PRO A 633 36.33 -5.48 5.59
C PRO A 633 36.62 -4.02 5.93
N GLU A 634 35.61 -3.33 6.45
CA GLU A 634 35.71 -1.95 6.92
C GLU A 634 36.10 -1.92 8.41
N THR A 635 37.04 -1.04 8.76
CA THR A 635 37.24 -0.59 10.15
C THR A 635 36.37 0.64 10.39
N ILE A 636 35.27 0.46 11.11
CA ILE A 636 34.33 1.53 11.44
C ILE A 636 34.94 2.44 12.51
N THR A 637 35.05 3.73 12.22
CA THR A 637 35.56 4.76 13.15
C THR A 637 34.44 5.66 13.70
N GLY A 638 33.26 5.64 13.09
CA GLY A 638 32.07 6.29 13.60
C GLY A 638 30.80 5.88 12.84
N TYR A 639 29.62 6.13 13.42
CA TYR A 639 28.34 5.93 12.74
C TYR A 639 27.21 6.79 13.32
N VAL A 640 26.20 7.04 12.49
CA VAL A 640 24.93 7.66 12.86
C VAL A 640 23.80 6.67 12.60
N ASN A 641 23.06 6.33 13.64
CA ASN A 641 21.84 5.53 13.53
C ASN A 641 20.63 6.39 13.86
N VAL A 642 19.67 6.44 12.95
CA VAL A 642 18.36 7.08 13.13
C VAL A 642 17.30 5.99 13.08
N THR A 643 16.92 5.46 14.24
CA THR A 643 16.00 4.31 14.37
C THR A 643 14.95 4.57 15.44
N PRO A 644 13.79 3.89 15.41
CA PRO A 644 12.81 3.97 16.50
C PRO A 644 13.35 3.50 17.86
N ALA A 645 14.32 2.60 17.88
CA ALA A 645 14.88 2.05 19.10
C ALA A 645 15.89 2.99 19.78
N SER A 646 16.66 3.74 19.00
CA SER A 646 17.76 4.58 19.49
C SER A 646 17.52 6.08 19.34
N GLY A 647 16.49 6.51 18.61
CA GLY A 647 16.39 7.90 18.14
C GLY A 647 17.60 8.23 17.25
N ILE A 648 18.25 9.36 17.49
CA ILE A 648 19.54 9.72 16.87
C ILE A 648 20.67 9.23 17.80
N TYR A 649 21.43 8.24 17.34
CA TYR A 649 22.57 7.70 18.05
C TYR A 649 23.86 7.97 17.28
N LEU A 650 24.80 8.69 17.90
CA LEU A 650 26.08 9.08 17.33
C LEU A 650 27.20 8.28 18.02
N TYR A 651 28.09 7.68 17.24
CA TYR A 651 29.27 6.99 17.76
C TYR A 651 30.52 7.44 17.00
N GLY A 652 31.61 7.63 17.74
CA GLY A 652 32.92 7.97 17.18
C GLY A 652 33.19 9.48 17.08
N PRO A 653 34.47 9.89 17.07
CA PRO A 653 34.87 11.30 17.19
C PRO A 653 34.53 12.16 15.97
N THR A 654 34.17 11.54 14.85
CA THR A 654 33.82 12.21 13.59
C THR A 654 32.33 12.57 13.51
N GLN A 655 31.48 12.00 14.37
CA GLN A 655 30.03 12.15 14.29
C GLN A 655 29.53 13.32 15.13
N LYS A 656 28.75 14.20 14.49
CA LYS A 656 28.32 15.48 15.06
C LYS A 656 26.96 15.89 14.50
N ILE A 657 26.17 16.62 15.29
CA ILE A 657 24.99 17.36 14.80
C ILE A 657 25.38 18.83 14.71
N ASN A 658 25.28 19.42 13.52
CA ASN A 658 25.62 20.82 13.27
C ASN A 658 24.35 21.63 13.02
N PHE A 659 24.16 22.69 13.81
CA PHE A 659 23.16 23.72 13.58
C PHE A 659 23.87 24.95 13.01
N ALA A 660 23.65 25.25 11.72
CA ALA A 660 24.39 26.30 11.00
C ALA A 660 23.85 27.74 11.20
N GLY A 661 22.81 27.92 12.01
CA GLY A 661 22.17 29.22 12.22
C GLY A 661 21.57 29.79 10.93
N ASN A 662 21.71 31.11 10.71
CA ASN A 662 21.19 31.84 9.55
C ASN A 662 22.23 31.98 8.41
N ALA A 663 23.29 31.17 8.42
CA ALA A 663 24.32 31.17 7.38
C ALA A 663 24.41 29.77 6.77
N ASP A 664 24.58 29.68 5.45
CA ASP A 664 24.57 28.40 4.71
C ASP A 664 25.83 27.54 4.92
N ASN A 665 26.74 27.95 5.82
CA ASN A 665 28.06 27.33 6.00
C ASN A 665 28.25 26.77 7.41
N ILE A 666 28.41 25.45 7.50
CA ILE A 666 28.90 24.75 8.70
C ILE A 666 30.26 25.33 9.11
N GLY A 667 30.42 25.67 10.38
CA GLY A 667 31.62 26.26 10.97
C GLY A 667 31.54 27.77 11.21
N SER A 668 30.52 28.45 10.68
CA SER A 668 30.35 29.91 10.85
C SER A 668 29.45 30.26 12.04
N ASN A 669 28.18 29.82 12.03
CA ASN A 669 27.17 30.27 12.99
C ASN A 669 26.44 29.07 13.62
N GLY A 670 25.95 29.25 14.84
CA GLY A 670 25.17 28.25 15.57
C GLY A 670 26.04 27.36 16.46
N ILE A 671 25.67 26.09 16.57
CA ILE A 671 26.31 25.15 17.50
C ILE A 671 26.61 23.81 16.85
N THR A 672 27.55 23.10 17.43
CA THR A 672 27.87 21.72 17.10
C THR A 672 27.73 20.87 18.35
N MET A 673 26.96 19.79 18.26
CA MET A 673 26.86 18.77 19.30
C MET A 673 27.70 17.56 18.88
N ASP A 674 28.66 17.14 19.70
CA ASP A 674 29.48 15.95 19.43
C ASP A 674 28.83 14.66 19.98
N ALA A 675 29.45 13.51 19.69
CA ALA A 675 28.99 12.20 20.19
C ALA A 675 29.06 12.04 21.72
N TYR A 676 29.73 12.94 22.46
CA TYR A 676 29.73 12.95 23.92
C TYR A 676 28.60 13.81 24.51
N GLY A 677 27.84 14.51 23.66
CA GLY A 677 26.80 15.45 24.07
C GLY A 677 27.33 16.85 24.42
N ASN A 678 28.60 17.15 24.15
CA ASN A 678 29.15 18.48 24.35
C ASN A 678 28.61 19.45 23.29
N ILE A 679 28.30 20.67 23.70
CA ILE A 679 27.86 21.75 22.82
C ILE A 679 29.02 22.73 22.61
N TYR A 680 29.45 22.90 21.36
CA TYR A 680 30.46 23.88 20.97
C TYR A 680 29.82 25.00 20.17
N ALA A 681 30.25 26.24 20.42
CA ALA A 681 29.95 27.37 19.55
C ALA A 681 30.72 27.27 18.24
N GLN A 682 30.05 27.67 17.15
CA GLN A 682 30.74 28.00 15.89
C GLN A 682 31.24 29.46 15.92
N ALA A 683 32.20 29.80 15.06
CA ALA A 683 33.05 30.98 15.19
C ALA A 683 32.34 32.32 15.48
N ASN A 684 31.14 32.53 14.94
CA ASN A 684 30.39 33.79 15.05
C ASN A 684 29.15 33.68 15.95
N SER A 685 29.12 32.73 16.89
CA SER A 685 27.93 32.42 17.70
C SER A 685 28.03 33.07 19.07
N SER A 686 27.01 33.83 19.46
CA SER A 686 26.98 34.56 20.73
C SER A 686 26.28 33.78 21.86
N TYR A 687 25.06 33.31 21.60
CA TYR A 687 24.21 32.66 22.60
C TYR A 687 23.62 31.34 22.10
N TRP A 688 23.52 30.38 23.02
CA TRP A 688 22.57 29.27 22.92
C TRP A 688 21.40 29.55 23.87
N ARG A 689 20.16 29.49 23.37
CA ARG A 689 18.99 29.97 24.10
C ARG A 689 17.93 28.89 24.28
N ILE A 690 17.32 28.88 25.46
CA ILE A 690 16.05 28.21 25.72
C ILE A 690 14.96 29.28 25.69
N ARG A 691 13.99 29.13 24.79
CA ARG A 691 12.90 30.08 24.57
C ARG A 691 11.54 29.41 24.76
N ASP A 692 10.54 30.18 25.16
CA ASP A 692 9.16 29.73 25.10
C ASP A 692 8.58 29.79 23.67
N ILE A 693 7.35 29.32 23.51
CA ILE A 693 6.64 29.29 22.23
C ILE A 693 6.40 30.69 21.62
N ASN A 694 6.46 31.76 22.44
CA ASN A 694 6.31 33.15 22.03
C ASN A 694 7.67 33.82 21.77
N SER A 695 8.75 33.03 21.75
CA SER A 695 10.13 33.50 21.57
C SER A 695 10.67 34.39 22.70
N ASN A 696 10.07 34.36 23.89
CA ASN A 696 10.69 34.99 25.05
C ASN A 696 11.86 34.14 25.54
N ASP A 697 12.98 34.80 25.85
CA ASP A 697 14.16 34.14 26.40
C ASP A 697 13.87 33.66 27.83
N ILE A 698 14.05 32.36 28.09
CA ILE A 698 13.96 31.75 29.42
C ILE A 698 15.35 31.69 30.03
N ALA A 699 16.32 31.22 29.25
CA ALA A 699 17.72 31.14 29.62
C ALA A 699 18.59 31.40 28.40
N ASP A 700 19.60 32.25 28.60
CA ASP A 700 20.63 32.54 27.60
C ASP A 700 21.98 32.04 28.13
N PHE A 701 22.61 31.14 27.38
CA PHE A 701 23.96 30.69 27.65
C PHE A 701 24.90 31.42 26.70
N GLY A 702 25.71 32.35 27.23
CA GLY A 702 26.83 32.92 26.49
C GLY A 702 27.83 31.81 26.13
N ILE A 703 27.97 31.54 24.84
CA ILE A 703 28.82 30.45 24.32
C ILE A 703 29.97 30.98 23.45
N ASP A 704 30.14 32.29 23.37
CA ASP A 704 31.18 32.90 22.55
C ASP A 704 32.60 32.58 23.07
N THR A 705 33.56 32.65 22.16
CA THR A 705 34.96 32.26 22.38
C THR A 705 35.73 33.15 23.36
N ALA A 706 35.17 34.29 23.78
CA ALA A 706 35.85 35.27 24.63
C ALA A 706 35.19 35.47 26.00
N GLY A 707 34.12 34.74 26.32
CA GLY A 707 33.33 34.97 27.53
C GLY A 707 32.74 36.38 27.58
N ALA A 708 32.52 36.98 26.41
CA ALA A 708 31.99 38.34 26.28
C ALA A 708 30.50 38.41 26.63
N ASN A 709 29.79 37.29 26.53
CA ASN A 709 28.38 37.18 26.86
C ASN A 709 28.16 36.44 28.18
N ASN A 710 27.27 36.98 29.00
CA ASN A 710 26.91 36.40 30.29
C ASN A 710 25.96 35.20 30.14
N ILE A 711 25.76 34.47 31.22
CA ILE A 711 24.63 33.55 31.38
C ILE A 711 23.47 34.32 32.01
N PHE A 712 22.32 34.37 31.34
CA PHE A 712 21.11 34.98 31.88
C PHE A 712 20.05 33.92 32.18
N LEU A 713 19.44 34.03 33.35
CA LEU A 713 18.29 33.22 33.78
C LEU A 713 17.14 34.19 34.03
N HIS A 714 16.19 34.26 33.10
CA HIS A 714 15.14 35.30 33.06
C HIS A 714 13.90 34.96 33.90
N ARG A 715 13.94 33.84 34.63
CA ARG A 715 12.89 33.39 35.54
C ARG A 715 13.45 33.16 36.93
N GLU A 716 12.56 33.15 37.92
CA GLU A 716 12.90 32.79 39.29
C GLU A 716 13.55 31.40 39.36
N LEU A 717 14.55 31.28 40.23
CA LEU A 717 15.32 30.05 40.45
C LEU A 717 15.01 29.48 41.83
N ASP A 718 14.48 28.27 41.87
CA ASP A 718 14.39 27.46 43.09
C ASP A 718 15.62 26.56 43.16
N ILE A 719 16.57 26.89 44.05
CA ILE A 719 17.87 26.22 44.18
C ILE A 719 18.02 25.70 45.61
N GLY A 720 18.16 24.39 45.78
CA GLY A 720 18.30 23.77 47.11
C GLY A 720 19.60 24.15 47.83
N ASN A 721 20.74 23.68 47.32
CA ASN A 721 22.06 24.06 47.86
C ASN A 721 22.76 24.99 46.87
N PHE A 722 22.98 26.24 47.28
CA PHE A 722 23.71 27.22 46.48
C PHE A 722 25.08 27.52 47.12
N GLN A 723 26.16 27.20 46.40
CA GLN A 723 27.53 27.40 46.85
C GLN A 723 28.27 28.32 45.87
N ILE A 724 28.87 29.39 46.39
CA ILE A 724 29.85 30.20 45.66
C ILE A 724 31.17 30.13 46.45
N ASN A 725 32.28 29.81 45.79
CA ASN A 725 33.60 29.55 46.41
C ASN A 725 34.53 30.78 46.53
N THR A 726 35.75 30.78 45.98
CA THR A 726 36.77 31.81 46.20
C THR A 726 36.34 33.26 45.84
N GLY A 727 36.19 34.13 46.84
CA GLY A 727 36.13 35.59 46.67
C GLY A 727 34.96 36.12 45.82
N HIS A 728 33.73 35.94 46.29
CA HIS A 728 32.51 36.31 45.54
C HIS A 728 31.74 37.46 46.15
N THR A 729 30.93 38.10 45.31
CA THR A 729 30.03 39.18 45.67
C THR A 729 28.60 38.80 45.32
N PHE A 730 27.67 39.27 46.15
CA PHE A 730 26.25 39.32 45.83
C PHE A 730 25.91 40.79 45.57
N THR A 731 25.45 41.10 44.36
CA THR A 731 25.14 42.47 43.96
C THR A 731 23.75 42.55 43.35
N SER A 732 23.02 43.63 43.66
CA SER A 732 21.77 43.97 42.96
C SER A 732 22.12 44.88 41.79
N ALA A 733 22.02 44.38 40.56
CA ALA A 733 22.36 45.14 39.36
C ALA A 733 21.41 46.34 39.12
N ASP A 734 20.20 46.25 39.65
CA ASP A 734 19.17 47.30 39.62
C ASP A 734 19.26 48.28 40.80
N ASN A 735 20.29 48.15 41.64
CA ASN A 735 20.50 48.92 42.87
C ASN A 735 19.39 48.79 43.93
N GLN A 736 18.55 47.75 43.86
CA GLN A 736 17.58 47.43 44.90
C GLN A 736 18.23 46.69 46.08
N ALA A 737 17.47 46.50 47.16
CA ALA A 737 17.93 45.81 48.34
C ALA A 737 18.05 44.29 48.10
N ILE A 738 19.11 43.69 48.63
CA ILE A 738 19.25 42.23 48.69
C ILE A 738 18.56 41.75 49.97
N HIS A 739 17.51 40.96 49.80
CA HIS A 739 16.74 40.41 50.91
C HIS A 739 17.13 38.95 51.18
N PHE A 740 17.41 38.63 52.45
CA PHE A 740 17.48 37.25 52.93
C PHE A 740 16.18 36.95 53.68
N ALA A 741 15.35 36.08 53.11
CA ALA A 741 14.01 35.80 53.63
C ALA A 741 13.69 34.30 53.57
N MET A 742 12.77 33.86 54.45
CA MET A 742 12.20 32.51 54.37
C MET A 742 11.19 32.42 53.22
N GLY A 743 11.03 31.25 52.60
CA GLY A 743 10.16 31.07 51.42
C GLY A 743 8.66 31.38 51.64
N LYS A 744 8.20 31.54 52.88
CA LYS A 744 6.83 31.97 53.22
C LYS A 744 6.74 33.42 53.70
N GLY A 745 7.82 34.20 53.54
CA GLY A 745 7.99 35.53 54.12
C GLY A 745 8.53 35.46 55.56
N GLY A 746 9.21 36.54 55.97
CA GLY A 746 9.89 36.64 57.28
C GLY A 746 11.41 36.71 57.15
N ALA A 747 12.08 37.11 58.23
CA ALA A 747 13.54 37.21 58.27
C ALA A 747 14.18 35.82 58.27
N ALA A 748 15.21 35.62 57.46
CA ALA A 748 16.04 34.42 57.53
C ALA A 748 17.22 34.64 58.49
N ASP A 749 17.65 33.57 59.15
CA ASP A 749 18.90 33.59 59.91
C ASP A 749 20.10 33.74 58.97
N ILE A 750 21.07 34.59 59.37
CA ILE A 750 22.35 34.75 58.67
C ILE A 750 23.47 34.29 59.61
N TYR A 751 23.99 33.09 59.34
CA TYR A 751 25.16 32.55 60.04
C TYR A 751 26.43 32.99 59.31
N ALA A 752 27.10 34.02 59.83
CA ALA A 752 28.32 34.57 59.25
C ALA A 752 29.46 34.61 60.29
N GLY A 753 30.70 34.55 59.81
CA GLY A 753 31.89 34.83 60.63
C GLY A 753 32.03 36.33 60.89
N ALA A 754 33.13 36.93 60.44
CA ALA A 754 33.29 38.38 60.51
C ALA A 754 32.38 39.09 59.48
N VAL A 755 31.59 40.06 59.94
CA VAL A 755 30.75 40.91 59.09
C VAL A 755 31.31 42.34 59.12
N HIS A 756 31.67 42.86 57.95
CA HIS A 756 32.15 44.24 57.79
C HIS A 756 31.06 45.10 57.15
N TYR A 757 30.70 46.20 57.80
CA TYR A 757 29.66 47.12 57.33
C TYR A 757 30.08 48.58 57.51
N THR A 758 29.59 49.46 56.64
CA THR A 758 29.80 50.92 56.78
C THR A 758 28.89 51.51 57.85
N SER A 759 27.64 51.03 57.96
CA SER A 759 26.69 51.41 59.00
C SER A 759 25.73 50.26 59.30
N LEU A 760 25.40 50.07 60.58
CA LEU A 760 24.39 49.13 61.05
C LEU A 760 23.25 49.92 61.70
N ILE A 761 22.04 49.81 61.13
CA ILE A 761 20.87 50.61 61.55
C ILE A 761 19.82 49.67 62.14
N LYS A 762 19.48 49.87 63.43
CA LYS A 762 18.34 49.20 64.09
C LYS A 762 17.07 50.04 63.88
N SER A 763 16.00 49.44 63.33
CA SER A 763 14.70 50.11 63.19
C SER A 763 14.05 50.33 64.58
N SER A 764 14.34 51.46 65.20
CA SER A 764 13.86 51.81 66.55
C SER A 764 12.65 52.75 66.50
N LEU A 765 11.78 52.61 65.50
CA LEU A 765 10.63 53.50 65.27
C LEU A 765 9.57 53.32 66.38
N LEU A 766 8.95 54.42 66.83
CA LEU A 766 7.87 54.36 67.82
C LEU A 766 6.63 53.65 67.27
N SER A 767 6.35 53.79 65.97
CA SER A 767 5.18 53.22 65.30
C SER A 767 5.11 51.69 65.34
N VAL A 768 6.25 51.02 65.55
CA VAL A 768 6.33 49.55 65.64
C VAL A 768 6.50 49.05 67.08
N LYS A 769 6.43 49.95 68.08
CA LYS A 769 6.59 49.60 69.50
C LYS A 769 5.26 49.75 70.24
N LYS A 770 5.06 48.87 71.24
CA LYS A 770 3.92 48.90 72.14
C LYS A 770 4.41 49.09 73.58
N ASP A 771 3.59 49.72 74.43
CA ASP A 771 3.82 49.88 75.88
C ASP A 771 5.13 50.58 76.26
N VAL A 772 5.56 51.55 75.45
CA VAL A 772 6.80 52.31 75.66
C VAL A 772 6.67 53.19 76.92
N LYS A 773 7.51 52.93 77.92
CA LYS A 773 7.63 53.71 79.17
C LYS A 773 9.07 54.22 79.31
N LYS A 774 9.26 55.31 80.08
CA LYS A 774 10.61 55.76 80.44
C LYS A 774 11.30 54.68 81.28
N ALA A 775 12.57 54.43 81.01
CA ALA A 775 13.37 53.45 81.74
C ALA A 775 13.73 53.97 83.15
N ASP A 776 13.68 53.08 84.15
CA ASP A 776 14.28 53.31 85.46
C ASP A 776 15.78 53.01 85.38
N THR A 777 16.58 54.06 85.26
CA THR A 777 18.03 53.96 85.04
C THR A 777 18.77 53.35 86.23
N ALA A 778 18.27 53.50 87.47
CA ALA A 778 18.89 52.91 88.65
C ALA A 778 18.71 51.38 88.68
N TYR A 779 17.52 50.90 88.32
CA TYR A 779 17.25 49.48 88.18
C TYR A 779 18.17 48.82 87.12
N TRP A 780 18.28 49.43 85.94
CA TRP A 780 19.15 48.90 84.88
C TRP A 780 20.64 48.96 85.27
N ALA A 781 21.08 50.00 85.99
CA ALA A 781 22.43 50.10 86.52
C ALA A 781 22.77 48.97 87.50
N GLN A 782 21.86 48.64 88.40
CA GLN A 782 22.04 47.52 89.34
C GLN A 782 22.18 46.19 88.60
N LEU A 783 21.36 45.95 87.57
CA LEU A 783 21.45 44.74 86.77
C LEU A 783 22.79 44.62 86.04
N VAL A 784 23.26 45.70 85.40
CA VAL A 784 24.57 45.71 84.71
C VAL A 784 25.70 45.46 85.70
N ASN A 785 25.68 46.09 86.88
CA ASN A 785 26.69 45.92 87.91
C ASN A 785 26.70 44.51 88.54
N SER A 786 25.63 43.72 88.35
CA SER A 786 25.52 42.34 88.84
C SER A 786 26.04 41.28 87.86
N ILE A 787 26.54 41.68 86.69
CA ILE A 787 27.06 40.78 85.66
C ILE A 787 28.48 40.34 86.03
N ASP A 788 28.74 39.04 86.00
CA ASP A 788 30.10 38.51 86.02
C ASP A 788 30.73 38.61 84.61
N LEU A 789 31.86 39.30 84.51
CA LEU A 789 32.64 39.40 83.28
C LEU A 789 33.75 38.36 83.26
N ALA A 790 33.94 37.70 82.10
CA ALA A 790 34.98 36.70 81.90
C ALA A 790 35.82 37.01 80.66
N THR A 791 37.10 36.64 80.72
CA THR A 791 37.96 36.53 79.54
C THR A 791 37.98 35.08 79.05
N TYR A 792 37.85 34.86 77.74
CA TYR A 792 37.69 33.52 77.16
C TYR A 792 38.28 33.37 75.76
N GLN A 793 38.49 32.12 75.36
CA GLN A 793 38.71 31.66 74.00
C GLN A 793 37.61 30.62 73.67
N TYR A 794 37.24 30.49 72.40
CA TYR A 794 36.33 29.43 71.98
C TYR A 794 37.03 28.06 72.02
N LYS A 795 36.27 26.98 72.23
CA LYS A 795 36.84 25.61 72.27
C LYS A 795 37.53 25.19 70.96
N THR A 796 37.18 25.84 69.86
CA THR A 796 37.76 25.62 68.53
C THR A 796 38.94 26.53 68.22
N ASP A 797 39.25 27.49 69.09
CA ASP A 797 40.39 28.37 68.91
C ASP A 797 41.69 27.60 69.11
N ASP A 798 42.73 28.03 68.40
CA ASP A 798 44.09 27.55 68.60
C ASP A 798 44.87 28.44 69.58
N ASN A 799 46.11 28.07 69.88
CA ASN A 799 46.98 28.79 70.80
C ASN A 799 47.40 30.20 70.32
N THR A 800 47.02 30.60 69.09
CA THR A 800 47.32 31.93 68.53
C THR A 800 46.13 32.89 68.59
N SER A 801 44.96 32.39 68.99
CA SER A 801 43.72 33.18 69.07
C SER A 801 43.75 34.18 70.24
N HIS A 802 43.22 35.39 70.02
CA HIS A 802 43.18 36.43 71.04
C HIS A 802 42.17 36.11 72.15
N LEU A 803 42.45 36.56 73.37
CA LEU A 803 41.48 36.54 74.47
C LEU A 803 40.35 37.53 74.17
N ARG A 804 39.11 37.09 74.34
CA ARG A 804 37.89 37.91 74.23
C ARG A 804 37.34 38.21 75.62
N LEU A 805 36.64 39.33 75.79
CA LEU A 805 35.97 39.73 77.04
C LEU A 805 34.46 39.79 76.79
N SER A 806 33.67 39.10 77.61
CA SER A 806 32.20 39.15 77.53
C SER A 806 31.56 38.69 78.85
N SER A 807 30.28 38.96 79.00
CA SER A 807 29.41 38.18 79.87
C SER A 807 29.26 36.74 79.35
N ILE A 808 28.99 35.80 80.26
CA ILE A 808 28.85 34.38 79.94
C ILE A 808 27.40 33.92 80.20
N VAL A 809 26.77 33.35 79.18
CA VAL A 809 25.56 32.55 79.37
C VAL A 809 25.99 31.17 79.85
N ASP A 810 25.86 30.88 81.14
CA ASP A 810 26.19 29.56 81.68
C ASP A 810 25.08 28.55 81.35
N ASP A 811 25.22 27.84 80.23
CA ASP A 811 24.30 26.80 79.76
C ASP A 811 24.69 25.38 80.21
N VAL A 812 25.85 25.22 80.84
CA VAL A 812 26.41 23.92 81.24
C VAL A 812 26.04 23.56 82.67
N ASN A 813 26.11 24.52 83.60
CA ASN A 813 25.92 24.24 85.03
C ASN A 813 24.45 24.42 85.45
N VAL A 814 23.96 23.47 86.25
CA VAL A 814 22.62 23.54 86.88
C VAL A 814 22.55 24.70 87.88
N THR A 815 23.57 24.80 88.74
CA THR A 815 23.82 26.00 89.57
C THR A 815 24.76 26.91 88.79
N LYS A 816 24.28 28.09 88.42
CA LYS A 816 25.03 29.04 87.58
C LYS A 816 26.31 29.48 88.30
N GLN A 817 27.44 29.29 87.64
CA GLN A 817 28.76 29.71 88.11
C GLN A 817 29.14 31.10 87.58
N TRP A 818 28.50 31.53 86.49
CA TRP A 818 28.62 32.87 85.92
C TRP A 818 27.26 33.54 85.92
N GLN A 819 27.17 34.69 86.58
CA GLN A 819 25.93 35.43 86.71
C GLN A 819 25.69 36.36 85.51
N LEU A 820 24.61 36.10 84.78
CA LEU A 820 24.05 37.00 83.78
C LEU A 820 22.54 37.09 84.02
N PRO A 821 22.00 38.29 84.36
CA PRO A 821 20.56 38.48 84.49
C PRO A 821 19.79 38.06 83.24
N ASP A 822 18.66 37.38 83.42
CA ASP A 822 17.88 36.76 82.33
C ASP A 822 17.43 37.76 81.25
N VAL A 823 17.25 39.03 81.60
CA VAL A 823 16.88 40.10 80.66
C VAL A 823 17.95 40.36 79.59
N PHE A 824 19.20 39.98 79.84
CA PHE A 824 20.31 40.08 78.88
C PHE A 824 20.56 38.77 78.12
N ILE A 825 19.74 37.74 78.35
CA ILE A 825 19.87 36.45 77.70
C ILE A 825 18.94 36.41 76.48
N SER A 826 19.52 36.09 75.34
CA SER A 826 18.79 35.74 74.12
C SER A 826 18.44 34.25 74.11
N ARG A 827 17.21 33.94 73.69
CA ARG A 827 16.66 32.58 73.60
C ARG A 827 16.15 32.30 72.20
N ASP A 828 16.23 31.05 71.76
CA ASP A 828 15.65 30.61 70.48
C ASP A 828 14.11 30.53 70.56
N GLU A 829 13.46 30.21 69.44
CA GLU A 829 11.99 30.08 69.33
C GLU A 829 11.40 29.03 70.28
N LYS A 830 12.21 28.08 70.77
CA LYS A 830 11.82 27.03 71.71
C LYS A 830 12.18 27.38 73.17
N GLY A 831 12.67 28.59 73.41
CA GLY A 831 13.06 29.11 74.73
C GLY A 831 14.44 28.63 75.21
N LYS A 832 15.23 27.96 74.37
CA LYS A 832 16.57 27.49 74.72
C LYS A 832 17.54 28.67 74.76
N LEU A 833 18.48 28.64 75.70
CA LEU A 833 19.59 29.60 75.77
C LEU A 833 20.35 29.63 74.44
N ASN A 834 20.50 30.82 73.85
CA ASN A 834 21.09 31.01 72.53
C ASN A 834 22.29 31.98 72.54
N GLY A 835 22.28 32.98 73.40
CA GLY A 835 23.39 33.94 73.49
C GLY A 835 23.07 35.14 74.38
N VAL A 836 23.87 36.20 74.26
CA VAL A 836 23.64 37.49 74.95
C VAL A 836 22.82 38.40 74.03
N ASP A 837 21.79 39.07 74.55
CA ASP A 837 21.12 40.16 73.83
C ASP A 837 21.93 41.45 74.00
N ASP A 838 22.91 41.62 73.12
CA ASP A 838 23.78 42.80 73.10
C ASP A 838 23.01 44.10 72.89
N SER A 839 21.82 44.04 72.29
CA SER A 839 21.01 45.24 72.06
C SER A 839 20.39 45.73 73.36
N VAL A 840 19.93 44.83 74.23
CA VAL A 840 19.42 45.19 75.56
C VAL A 840 20.57 45.57 76.47
N LEU A 841 21.66 44.79 76.47
CA LEU A 841 22.83 45.06 77.30
C LEU A 841 23.46 46.42 76.99
N LEU A 842 23.67 46.76 75.72
CA LEU A 842 24.24 48.06 75.32
C LEU A 842 23.38 49.24 75.81
N ASN A 843 22.05 49.12 75.71
CA ASN A 843 21.15 50.18 76.15
C ASN A 843 21.05 50.25 77.69
N ALA A 844 21.19 49.13 78.39
CA ALA A 844 21.28 49.12 79.86
C ALA A 844 22.60 49.74 80.34
N THR A 845 23.71 49.52 79.63
CA THR A 845 24.98 50.21 79.89
C THR A 845 24.84 51.71 79.67
N LEU A 846 24.12 52.15 78.63
CA LEU A 846 23.80 53.57 78.44
C LEU A 846 22.95 54.13 79.61
N ALA A 847 21.94 53.38 80.07
CA ALA A 847 21.16 53.76 81.24
C ALA A 847 22.03 53.87 82.51
N THR A 848 23.01 52.99 82.66
CA THR A 848 23.99 53.00 83.75
C THR A 848 24.84 54.27 83.69
N VAL A 849 25.34 54.64 82.51
CA VAL A 849 26.09 55.90 82.30
C VAL A 849 25.23 57.12 82.63
N GLN A 850 23.95 57.11 82.25
CA GLN A 850 23.01 58.19 82.62
C GLN A 850 22.80 58.29 84.13
N GLU A 851 22.69 57.16 84.82
CA GLU A 851 22.52 57.16 86.28
C GLU A 851 23.78 57.67 86.99
N GLN A 852 24.96 57.19 86.57
CA GLN A 852 26.24 57.69 87.08
C GLN A 852 26.39 59.20 86.87
N GLN A 853 25.93 59.75 85.74
CA GLN A 853 25.95 61.20 85.52
C GLN A 853 25.06 61.95 86.53
N LYS A 854 23.89 61.43 86.89
CA LYS A 854 23.04 62.04 87.94
C LYS A 854 23.72 62.04 89.30
N GLU A 855 24.37 60.93 89.65
CA GLU A 855 25.12 60.82 90.91
C GLU A 855 26.30 61.81 90.94
N ILE A 856 27.02 61.95 89.82
CA ILE A 856 28.10 62.94 89.66
C ILE A 856 27.57 64.37 89.81
N ASP A 857 26.44 64.70 89.19
CA ASP A 857 25.83 66.03 89.29
C ASP A 857 25.41 66.34 90.74
N GLN A 858 24.87 65.36 91.46
CA GLN A 858 24.56 65.48 92.89
C GLN A 858 25.83 65.69 93.73
N LEU A 859 26.89 64.92 93.48
CA LEU A 859 28.18 65.08 94.16
C LEU A 859 28.80 66.46 93.90
N ASN A 860 28.75 66.96 92.67
CA ASN A 860 29.21 68.30 92.32
C ASN A 860 28.38 69.38 93.02
N GLY A 861 27.05 69.19 93.11
CA GLY A 861 26.17 70.04 93.90
C GLY A 861 26.57 70.10 95.38
N HIS A 862 26.81 68.94 96.00
CA HIS A 862 27.30 68.87 97.38
C HIS A 862 28.68 69.52 97.56
N ASN A 863 29.61 69.35 96.61
CA ASN A 863 30.92 70.01 96.64
C ASN A 863 30.80 71.53 96.55
N MET A 864 29.94 72.08 95.69
CA MET A 864 29.69 73.53 95.64
C MET A 864 29.10 74.05 96.96
N GLU A 865 28.21 73.28 97.59
CA GLU A 865 27.66 73.65 98.90
C GLU A 865 28.74 73.62 100.00
N LEU A 866 29.63 72.63 99.97
CA LEU A 866 30.79 72.53 100.86
C LEU A 866 31.77 73.69 100.64
N GLU A 867 32.11 74.03 99.41
CA GLU A 867 32.95 75.19 99.07
C GLU A 867 32.31 76.50 99.55
N ALA A 868 31.00 76.68 99.35
CA ALA A 868 30.28 77.86 99.86
C ALA A 868 30.29 77.94 101.39
N ARG A 869 30.16 76.80 102.09
CA ARG A 869 30.26 76.73 103.56
C ARG A 869 31.70 77.01 104.03
N LEU A 870 32.71 76.51 103.33
CA LEU A 870 34.13 76.73 103.62
C LEU A 870 34.48 78.22 103.47
N ASN A 871 34.09 78.85 102.36
CA ASN A 871 34.27 80.29 102.13
C ASN A 871 33.61 81.14 103.22
N LYS A 872 32.46 80.70 103.74
CA LYS A 872 31.74 81.38 104.84
C LYS A 872 32.43 81.22 106.21
N LEU A 873 33.17 80.13 106.40
CA LEU A 873 34.02 79.87 107.57
C LEU A 873 35.33 80.67 107.50
N GLU A 874 35.98 80.72 106.34
CA GLU A 874 37.17 81.56 106.12
C GLU A 874 36.86 83.05 106.32
N ALA A 875 35.70 83.53 105.85
CA ALA A 875 35.24 84.90 106.09
C ALA A 875 34.99 85.22 107.57
N LYS A 876 34.74 84.22 108.43
CA LYS A 876 34.61 84.38 109.89
C LYS A 876 35.94 84.29 110.63
N LEU A 877 36.96 83.68 110.05
CA LEU A 877 38.30 83.53 110.63
C LEU A 877 39.23 84.72 110.30
N ASN A 878 38.96 85.43 109.19
CA ASN A 878 39.75 86.58 108.72
C ASN A 878 39.13 87.95 109.06
N GLY A 879 38.14 88.00 109.97
CA GLY A 879 37.43 89.21 110.41
C GLY A 879 37.63 89.52 111.88
#